data_AF-A0A7S0D4N5-F1
#
_entry.id   AF-A0A7S0D4N5-F1
#
_cell.length_a   1.000
_cell.length_b   1.000
_cell.length_c   1.000
_cell.angle_alpha   90.00
_cell.angle_beta   90.00
_cell.angle_gamma   90.00
#
_symmetry.space_group_name_H-M   'P 1'
#
loop_
_entity.id
_entity.type
_entity.pdbx_description
1 polymer ?
#
loop_
_entity_poly.entity_id
_entity_poly.type
_entity_poly.pdbx_seq_one_letter_code
_entity_poly.pdbx_strand_id
1 'polypeptide(L)'
;GTPTSLQSLDTMFGSDDDDDVGAFPLHDAAEVGDVEMILKLLSKESNDGDFNPEAGSDDDDDDVDVNERDRDGYAPLHVALSNGQTECAKALVEHGAEWFITLEGSNALHIAVSTAAIPHFAEQSLAAVSMLLEVAEADALVADDYGKSALHLAAGAGLVPVVERLLREYPEAGAPEDPDAPDPINARDKYGWTPLFHACHGGHGAAAKALIARGARPGKPNKAGQTALHAAVIGRDQACASALMAADAELVHATCHIGKTALDMAVARGDPQMAALLRGEDPSAIEAAPPAPPPVIIAPDECFMHHTCPPISRASPDPPPENVDRLQTLLHPTRGILRSGEFENVDIVSEVRPATMADVLRVHEYPYVRKIQRICERIPDWNTSPRGALGTIDGDTEVCHNSFSAALCAAGAVVEAVDRVVAGSAEKVFCAVRPPGHHAGPNGPVPAPGDPVGTGSHGFCLLNNVALGAAYARCVHRHSLRRVAIIDFDVHHGNGTEAVVQNTTPAAPKFQFSTPYCDGAIVVPTYRPWLDETDHDEVFFASVHGYGRRREGVHFYPGSGPTADNRNFDGREMLETEEPPAWPEEGIVDDPFSVAQAKDDSTAQGPLPWVVDVGMEGLGKRAERGAAWRRVWRGKTLPAIAAFKPDLILISAGFDAHAKDEIQGPVNLGVKEADYEWLTEELCKIANTHSQGRVISVLEGGYRIQGGVVSAFGRSVAAHLRAMFRENKETWSAEACQKELDHELKQRRMQKEAQEAARAAAMEAARAREEAAILAAQKAAAANGGDEEAAAAAAAAPAAAAARRAAT
;
A
#
# COMPACT_ATOMS: atom_id res chain seq x y z
N GLY A 1 -31.92 -27.94 10.66
CA GLY A 1 -30.98 -28.15 11.77
C GLY A 1 -30.15 -26.90 11.85
N THR A 2 -30.24 -26.19 12.96
CA THR A 2 -29.67 -24.86 13.19
C THR A 2 -28.15 -24.83 13.08
N PRO A 3 -27.56 -23.76 12.52
CA PRO A 3 -26.11 -23.59 12.42
C PRO A 3 -25.54 -23.19 13.79
N THR A 4 -24.46 -23.85 14.19
CA THR A 4 -23.64 -23.53 15.37
C THR A 4 -22.99 -22.16 15.19
N SER A 5 -23.32 -21.24 16.08
CA SER A 5 -22.79 -19.88 16.14
C SER A 5 -21.31 -19.88 16.54
N LEU A 6 -20.54 -19.01 15.88
CA LEU A 6 -19.19 -18.54 16.25
C LEU A 6 -19.21 -17.67 17.53
N GLN A 7 -19.94 -18.09 18.56
CA GLN A 7 -19.97 -17.45 19.87
C GLN A 7 -19.15 -18.29 20.86
N SER A 8 -17.82 -18.23 20.78
CA SER A 8 -16.94 -18.64 21.90
C SER A 8 -15.49 -18.15 21.79
N LEU A 9 -15.25 -16.94 21.26
CA LEU A 9 -13.93 -16.29 21.34
C LEU A 9 -13.85 -15.21 22.43
N ASP A 10 -14.97 -14.83 23.05
CA ASP A 10 -15.05 -13.72 24.03
C ASP A 10 -14.93 -14.14 25.51
N THR A 11 -14.58 -15.39 25.81
CA THR A 11 -14.43 -15.82 27.23
C THR A 11 -13.22 -16.73 27.40
N MET A 12 -12.02 -16.16 27.40
CA MET A 12 -10.80 -16.89 27.78
C MET A 12 -9.76 -16.04 28.55
N PHE A 13 -10.20 -14.99 29.24
CA PHE A 13 -9.35 -14.23 30.17
C PHE A 13 -10.06 -14.10 31.50
N GLY A 14 -9.60 -14.91 32.44
CA GLY A 14 -10.12 -15.01 33.80
C GLY A 14 -9.18 -15.89 34.59
N SER A 15 -7.97 -15.39 34.83
CA SER A 15 -7.07 -15.89 35.86
C SER A 15 -6.96 -14.82 36.93
N ASP A 16 -7.49 -15.14 38.11
CA ASP A 16 -7.36 -14.40 39.37
C ASP A 16 -5.88 -14.43 39.84
N ASP A 17 -5.01 -13.68 39.18
CA ASP A 17 -3.67 -13.36 39.68
C ASP A 17 -3.54 -11.81 39.69
N ASP A 18 -3.71 -11.23 40.88
CA ASP A 18 -3.71 -9.78 41.17
C ASP A 18 -2.34 -9.07 40.95
N ASP A 19 -1.39 -9.67 40.24
CA ASP A 19 -0.02 -9.16 40.05
C ASP A 19 0.39 -8.89 38.58
N ASP A 20 -0.49 -9.07 37.59
CA ASP A 20 -0.19 -8.80 36.17
C ASP A 20 -0.87 -7.50 35.69
N VAL A 21 -0.47 -6.36 36.29
CA VAL A 21 -0.73 -5.07 35.67
C VAL A 21 0.17 -5.00 34.44
N GLY A 22 -0.41 -5.25 33.26
CA GLY A 22 0.30 -5.28 31.98
C GLY A 22 1.17 -4.04 31.78
N ALA A 23 2.22 -4.15 30.95
CA ALA A 23 3.20 -3.08 30.72
C ALA A 23 2.60 -1.73 30.26
N PHE A 24 1.35 -1.73 29.78
CA PHE A 24 0.62 -0.54 29.30
C PHE A 24 -0.83 -0.56 29.83
N PRO A 25 -1.06 -0.32 31.13
CA PRO A 25 -2.35 -0.60 31.78
C PRO A 25 -3.48 0.35 31.33
N LEU A 26 -3.15 1.59 30.94
CA LEU A 26 -4.13 2.51 30.34
C LEU A 26 -4.60 2.02 28.97
N HIS A 27 -3.71 1.46 28.16
CA HIS A 27 -4.05 0.91 26.84
C HIS A 27 -4.94 -0.31 26.98
N ASP A 28 -4.61 -1.22 27.89
CA ASP A 28 -5.40 -2.43 28.15
C ASP A 28 -6.81 -2.07 28.63
N ALA A 29 -6.93 -1.12 29.57
CA ALA A 29 -8.23 -0.62 30.04
C ALA A 29 -9.02 0.08 28.91
N ALA A 30 -8.34 0.89 28.09
CA ALA A 30 -8.95 1.56 26.94
C ALA A 30 -9.41 0.59 25.83
N GLU A 31 -8.75 -0.56 25.67
CA GLU A 31 -9.12 -1.59 24.70
C GLU A 31 -10.41 -2.30 25.08
N VAL A 32 -10.52 -2.70 26.36
CA VAL A 32 -11.71 -3.41 26.87
C VAL A 32 -12.86 -2.48 27.26
N GLY A 33 -12.62 -1.17 27.35
CA GLY A 33 -13.64 -0.17 27.70
C GLY A 33 -13.83 0.04 29.21
N ASP A 34 -12.81 -0.23 30.03
CA ASP A 34 -12.86 -0.09 31.49
C ASP A 34 -12.56 1.35 31.93
N VAL A 35 -13.60 2.18 31.94
CA VAL A 35 -13.52 3.58 32.36
C VAL A 35 -13.12 3.72 33.84
N GLU A 36 -13.59 2.81 34.70
CA GLU A 36 -13.30 2.87 36.15
C GLU A 36 -11.81 2.63 36.41
N MET A 37 -11.22 1.67 35.71
CA MET A 37 -9.78 1.42 35.78
C MET A 37 -8.96 2.59 35.25
N ILE A 38 -9.36 3.21 34.12
CA ILE A 38 -8.70 4.42 33.60
C ILE A 38 -8.70 5.52 34.66
N LEU A 39 -9.88 5.84 35.24
CA LEU A 39 -9.99 6.88 36.26
C LEU A 39 -9.17 6.53 37.51
N LYS A 40 -9.15 5.27 37.93
CA LYS A 40 -8.36 4.81 39.07
C LYS A 40 -6.86 4.95 38.83
N LEU A 41 -6.37 4.60 37.65
CA LEU A 41 -4.96 4.72 37.26
C LEU A 41 -4.53 6.20 37.22
N LEU A 42 -5.38 7.07 36.68
CA LEU A 42 -5.11 8.51 36.57
C LEU A 42 -5.34 9.29 37.87
N SER A 43 -6.13 8.77 38.81
CA SER A 43 -6.40 9.41 40.11
C SER A 43 -5.32 9.22 41.17
N LYS A 44 -4.25 8.47 40.89
CA LYS A 44 -3.13 8.26 41.81
C LYS A 44 -2.25 9.52 41.93
N GLU A 45 -2.83 10.70 42.13
CA GLU A 45 -2.12 11.88 42.62
C GLU A 45 -1.94 11.75 44.15
N SER A 46 -0.68 11.73 44.59
CA SER A 46 -0.18 12.01 45.94
C SER A 46 -1.07 11.61 47.13
N ASN A 47 -0.75 10.47 47.76
CA ASN A 47 -1.16 10.23 49.13
C ASN A 47 -0.34 11.16 50.04
N ASP A 48 -0.87 12.35 50.35
CA ASP A 48 -0.38 13.23 51.41
C ASP A 48 -0.33 12.44 52.73
N GLY A 49 0.86 12.06 53.18
CA GLY A 49 1.00 11.30 54.42
C GLY A 49 2.44 10.95 54.82
N ASP A 50 3.14 11.95 55.36
CA ASP A 50 4.37 11.88 56.18
C ASP A 50 5.71 11.96 55.42
N PHE A 51 6.20 13.19 55.26
CA PHE A 51 7.55 13.51 54.83
C PHE A 51 8.56 13.07 55.91
N ASN A 52 9.23 11.93 55.70
CA ASN A 52 10.37 11.50 56.50
C ASN A 52 11.69 11.80 55.76
N PRO A 53 12.50 12.78 56.19
CA PRO A 53 13.66 13.26 55.43
C PRO A 53 14.93 12.39 55.55
N GLU A 54 14.84 11.14 56.05
CA GLU A 54 16.02 10.29 56.30
C GLU A 54 16.07 8.94 55.54
N ALA A 55 15.22 8.71 54.54
CA ALA A 55 15.34 7.55 53.66
C ALA A 55 15.84 7.98 52.27
N GLY A 56 17.15 7.88 52.05
CA GLY A 56 17.72 7.88 50.70
C GLY A 56 17.56 6.50 50.08
N SER A 57 16.66 6.38 49.11
CA SER A 57 16.72 5.39 48.02
C SER A 57 15.82 5.86 46.89
N ASP A 58 16.41 5.95 45.71
CA ASP A 58 15.87 6.43 44.45
C ASP A 58 14.76 5.51 43.89
N ASP A 59 13.50 5.70 44.31
CA ASP A 59 12.32 5.19 43.61
C ASP A 59 11.40 6.41 43.35
N ASP A 60 11.76 7.21 42.34
CA ASP A 60 11.01 8.37 41.85
C ASP A 60 9.72 7.94 41.12
N ASP A 61 8.58 8.49 41.55
CA ASP A 61 7.33 8.76 40.80
C ASP A 61 6.86 7.77 39.70
N ASP A 62 5.99 6.82 40.06
CA ASP A 62 5.11 6.09 39.12
C ASP A 62 3.93 6.97 38.65
N ASP A 63 4.19 8.19 38.16
CA ASP A 63 3.17 9.00 37.50
C ASP A 63 2.83 8.37 36.14
N VAL A 64 1.58 7.92 35.98
CA VAL A 64 1.10 7.29 34.74
C VAL A 64 0.90 8.37 33.68
N ASP A 65 1.74 8.38 32.63
CA ASP A 65 1.59 9.29 31.50
C ASP A 65 0.41 8.88 30.61
N VAL A 66 -0.66 9.70 30.63
CA VAL A 66 -1.87 9.51 29.81
C VAL A 66 -1.59 9.50 28.30
N ASN A 67 -0.44 10.01 27.88
CA ASN A 67 0.02 10.09 26.49
C ASN A 67 1.11 9.08 26.16
N GLU A 68 1.45 8.18 27.09
CA GLU A 68 2.47 7.17 26.87
C GLU A 68 2.18 6.35 25.61
N ARG A 69 3.19 6.20 24.76
CA ARG A 69 3.06 5.40 23.55
C ARG A 69 3.54 3.98 23.82
N ASP A 70 2.75 3.01 23.39
CA ASP A 70 3.18 1.61 23.39
C ASP A 70 4.23 1.35 22.27
N ARG A 71 4.68 0.10 22.18
CA ARG A 71 5.69 -0.34 21.19
C ARG A 71 5.24 -0.13 19.75
N ASP A 72 3.95 -0.19 19.49
CA ASP A 72 3.34 0.05 18.17
C ASP A 72 3.03 1.54 17.92
N GLY A 73 3.33 2.40 18.89
CA GLY A 73 3.15 3.85 18.81
C GLY A 73 1.74 4.35 19.16
N TYR A 74 0.88 3.50 19.70
CA TYR A 74 -0.45 3.88 20.17
C TYR A 74 -0.35 4.63 21.50
N ALA A 75 -1.06 5.76 21.61
CA ALA A 75 -1.42 6.34 22.90
C ALA A 75 -2.74 5.69 23.39
N PRO A 76 -3.06 5.73 24.70
CA PRO A 76 -4.33 5.21 25.22
C PRO A 76 -5.56 5.76 24.48
N LEU A 77 -5.51 7.05 24.11
CA LEU A 77 -6.58 7.70 23.34
C LEU A 77 -6.77 7.06 21.94
N HIS A 78 -5.68 6.69 21.26
CA HIS A 78 -5.77 5.99 19.98
C HIS A 78 -6.46 4.63 20.11
N VAL A 79 -6.15 3.89 21.19
CA VAL A 79 -6.73 2.58 21.47
C VAL A 79 -8.23 2.70 21.74
N ALA A 80 -8.64 3.65 22.60
CA ALA A 80 -10.05 3.89 22.89
C ALA A 80 -10.84 4.23 21.61
N LEU A 81 -10.32 5.13 20.78
CA LEU A 81 -10.97 5.56 19.54
C LEU A 81 -11.03 4.45 18.48
N SER A 82 -9.99 3.61 18.38
CA SER A 82 -9.96 2.50 17.42
C SER A 82 -10.95 1.39 17.77
N ASN A 83 -11.33 1.27 19.05
CA ASN A 83 -12.30 0.30 19.55
C ASN A 83 -13.69 0.90 19.82
N GLY A 84 -13.94 2.15 19.44
CA GLY A 84 -15.24 2.81 19.64
C GLY A 84 -15.60 3.09 21.10
N GLN A 85 -14.61 3.12 22.00
CA GLN A 85 -14.78 3.32 23.44
C GLN A 85 -14.85 4.81 23.80
N THR A 86 -15.95 5.47 23.43
CA THR A 86 -16.09 6.93 23.54
C THR A 86 -15.98 7.46 24.98
N GLU A 87 -16.50 6.72 25.97
CA GLU A 87 -16.40 7.14 27.38
C GLU A 87 -14.97 7.04 27.92
N CYS A 88 -14.21 6.00 27.51
CA CYS A 88 -12.78 5.91 27.82
C CYS A 88 -12.00 7.05 27.19
N ALA A 89 -12.26 7.33 25.90
CA ALA A 89 -11.63 8.45 25.19
C ALA A 89 -11.91 9.79 25.87
N LYS A 90 -13.14 10.01 26.35
CA LYS A 90 -13.53 11.21 27.09
C LYS A 90 -12.78 11.32 28.42
N ALA A 91 -12.73 10.25 29.21
CA ALA A 91 -12.01 10.23 30.48
C ALA A 91 -10.53 10.55 30.29
N LEU A 92 -9.89 9.98 29.26
CA LEU A 92 -8.49 10.25 28.92
C LEU A 92 -8.26 11.74 28.55
N VAL A 93 -9.12 12.32 27.71
CA VAL A 93 -9.04 13.73 27.31
C VAL A 93 -9.20 14.66 28.53
N GLU A 94 -10.17 14.39 29.42
CA GLU A 94 -10.39 15.19 30.63
C GLU A 94 -9.19 15.16 31.59
N HIS A 95 -8.31 14.15 31.48
CA HIS A 95 -7.10 14.00 32.27
C HIS A 95 -5.81 14.31 31.47
N GLY A 96 -5.92 15.04 30.36
CA GLY A 96 -4.76 15.59 29.65
C GLY A 96 -4.26 14.78 28.45
N ALA A 97 -5.05 13.84 27.93
CA ALA A 97 -4.70 13.17 26.67
C ALA A 97 -4.68 14.14 25.49
N GLU A 98 -3.56 14.21 24.78
CA GLU A 98 -3.31 15.15 23.70
C GLU A 98 -3.85 14.60 22.37
N TRP A 99 -4.88 15.26 21.81
CA TRP A 99 -5.53 14.83 20.57
C TRP A 99 -4.60 14.91 19.33
N PHE A 100 -3.55 15.73 19.37
CA PHE A 100 -2.64 15.99 18.26
C PHE A 100 -1.50 14.96 18.14
N ILE A 101 -1.35 14.06 19.11
CA ILE A 101 -0.47 12.90 19.00
C ILE A 101 -0.93 12.08 17.79
N THR A 102 0.02 11.68 16.96
CA THR A 102 -0.27 10.96 15.71
C THR A 102 0.14 9.50 15.76
N LEU A 103 -0.69 8.66 15.15
CA LEU A 103 -0.44 7.26 14.80
C LEU A 103 -0.54 7.13 13.29
N GLU A 104 0.51 6.64 12.63
CA GLU A 104 0.57 6.59 11.16
C GLU A 104 0.25 7.94 10.48
N GLY A 105 0.63 9.05 11.12
CA GLY A 105 0.34 10.41 10.66
C GLY A 105 -1.10 10.87 10.87
N SER A 106 -1.96 10.03 11.46
CA SER A 106 -3.35 10.33 11.80
C SER A 106 -3.46 10.74 13.27
N ASN A 107 -4.02 11.92 13.54
CA ASN A 107 -4.34 12.34 14.90
C ASN A 107 -5.65 11.70 15.40
N ALA A 108 -6.06 11.98 16.64
CA ALA A 108 -7.26 11.43 17.25
C ALA A 108 -8.53 11.63 16.39
N LEU A 109 -8.69 12.81 15.78
CA LEU A 109 -9.85 13.11 14.93
C LEU A 109 -9.87 12.27 13.66
N HIS A 110 -8.72 12.08 13.00
CA HIS A 110 -8.62 11.21 11.83
C HIS A 110 -8.92 9.75 12.16
N ILE A 111 -8.47 9.26 13.31
CA ILE A 111 -8.75 7.89 13.78
C ILE A 111 -10.24 7.73 14.02
N ALA A 112 -10.89 8.63 14.77
CA ALA A 112 -12.33 8.58 15.03
C ALA A 112 -13.15 8.55 13.71
N VAL A 113 -12.80 9.40 12.73
CA VAL A 113 -13.47 9.42 11.42
C VAL A 113 -13.21 8.14 10.62
N SER A 114 -12.00 7.58 10.68
CA SER A 114 -11.67 6.35 9.96
C SER A 114 -12.38 5.14 10.56
N THR A 115 -12.49 5.07 11.89
CA THR A 115 -13.26 4.04 12.59
C THR A 115 -14.75 4.13 12.25
N ALA A 116 -15.29 5.34 12.10
CA ALA A 116 -16.68 5.57 11.71
C ALA A 116 -17.05 4.99 10.33
N ALA A 117 -16.07 4.77 9.45
CA ALA A 117 -16.28 4.14 8.15
C ALA A 117 -16.67 2.66 8.28
N ILE A 118 -16.43 2.04 9.45
CA ILE A 118 -16.96 0.72 9.77
C ILE A 118 -18.37 0.89 10.35
N PRO A 119 -19.42 0.31 9.73
CA PRO A 119 -20.80 0.51 10.16
C PRO A 119 -21.06 0.18 11.64
N HIS A 120 -20.34 -0.80 12.19
CA HIS A 120 -20.42 -1.19 13.59
C HIS A 120 -20.14 -0.04 14.57
N PHE A 121 -19.26 0.91 14.21
CA PHE A 121 -18.83 2.00 15.08
C PHE A 121 -19.37 3.37 14.67
N ALA A 122 -20.30 3.45 13.71
CA ALA A 122 -20.73 4.72 13.12
C ALA A 122 -21.30 5.70 14.15
N GLU A 123 -22.11 5.22 15.11
CA GLU A 123 -22.73 6.05 16.14
C GLU A 123 -21.70 6.49 17.21
N GLN A 124 -20.91 5.55 17.73
CA GLN A 124 -19.89 5.80 18.75
C GLN A 124 -18.83 6.78 18.23
N SER A 125 -18.45 6.63 16.96
CA SER A 125 -17.44 7.48 16.35
C SER A 125 -17.94 8.90 16.08
N LEU A 126 -19.22 9.10 15.75
CA LEU A 126 -19.81 10.44 15.67
C LEU A 126 -19.81 11.14 17.05
N ALA A 127 -20.12 10.39 18.11
CA ALA A 127 -20.02 10.89 19.47
C ALA A 127 -18.57 11.24 19.84
N ALA A 128 -17.60 10.39 19.47
CA ALA A 128 -16.18 10.65 19.67
C ALA A 128 -15.69 11.89 18.92
N VAL A 129 -16.09 12.08 17.66
CA VAL A 129 -15.78 13.29 16.88
C VAL A 129 -16.33 14.54 17.57
N SER A 130 -17.57 14.49 18.05
CA SER A 130 -18.18 15.63 18.74
C SER A 130 -17.46 15.95 20.05
N MET A 131 -17.11 14.92 20.83
CA MET A 131 -16.34 15.04 22.07
C MET A 131 -14.95 15.65 21.82
N LEU A 132 -14.21 15.19 20.80
CA LEU A 132 -12.88 15.73 20.48
C LEU A 132 -12.94 17.22 20.10
N LEU A 133 -13.98 17.66 19.39
CA LEU A 133 -14.13 19.06 19.00
C LEU A 133 -14.56 19.96 20.17
N GLU A 134 -15.41 19.45 21.08
CA GLU A 134 -16.01 20.25 22.15
C GLU A 134 -15.22 20.22 23.47
N VAL A 135 -14.61 19.08 23.79
CA VAL A 135 -13.90 18.86 25.06
C VAL A 135 -12.39 18.98 24.86
N ALA A 136 -11.84 18.31 23.84
CA ALA A 136 -10.40 18.37 23.56
C ALA A 136 -9.98 19.64 22.78
N GLU A 137 -10.96 20.47 22.36
CA GLU A 137 -10.77 21.62 21.47
C GLU A 137 -9.91 21.28 20.25
N ALA A 138 -10.13 20.09 19.67
CA ALA A 138 -9.33 19.59 18.57
C ALA A 138 -9.49 20.44 17.31
N ASP A 139 -8.37 20.86 16.71
CA ASP A 139 -8.40 21.63 15.48
C ASP A 139 -8.69 20.72 14.28
N ALA A 140 -9.92 20.85 13.73
CA ALA A 140 -10.39 20.11 12.56
C ALA A 140 -9.62 20.42 11.26
N LEU A 141 -8.79 21.47 11.26
CA LEU A 141 -7.96 21.89 10.13
C LEU A 141 -6.65 21.13 10.03
N VAL A 142 -6.20 20.50 11.12
CA VAL A 142 -4.96 19.72 11.11
C VAL A 142 -5.08 18.59 10.12
N ALA A 143 -4.08 18.48 9.25
CA ALA A 143 -4.01 17.50 8.20
C ALA A 143 -3.07 16.35 8.56
N ASP A 144 -3.37 15.17 8.03
CA ASP A 144 -2.53 13.98 8.12
C ASP A 144 -1.27 14.08 7.24
N ASP A 145 -0.47 13.01 7.23
CA ASP A 145 0.73 12.88 6.39
C ASP A 145 0.46 12.96 4.88
N TYR A 146 -0.79 12.87 4.43
CA TYR A 146 -1.21 13.04 3.04
C TYR A 146 -1.84 14.40 2.77
N GLY A 147 -1.90 15.30 3.76
CA GLY A 147 -2.54 16.60 3.65
C GLY A 147 -4.08 16.53 3.70
N LYS A 148 -4.65 15.41 4.14
CA LYS A 148 -6.10 15.25 4.33
C LYS A 148 -6.46 15.71 5.73
N SER A 149 -7.45 16.57 5.85
CA SER A 149 -8.11 16.85 7.14
C SER A 149 -9.19 15.80 7.44
N ALA A 150 -9.73 15.81 8.66
CA ALA A 150 -10.87 14.99 9.04
C ALA A 150 -12.08 15.13 8.08
N LEU A 151 -12.28 16.33 7.52
CA LEU A 151 -13.35 16.57 6.54
C LEU A 151 -13.11 15.83 5.21
N HIS A 152 -11.86 15.68 4.77
CA HIS A 152 -11.54 14.89 3.57
C HIS A 152 -11.90 13.42 3.78
N LEU A 153 -11.54 12.85 4.93
CA LEU A 153 -11.83 11.45 5.26
C LEU A 153 -13.34 11.21 5.38
N ALA A 154 -14.05 12.08 6.12
CA ALA A 154 -15.50 11.96 6.31
C ALA A 154 -16.27 12.09 4.99
N ALA A 155 -15.85 13.01 4.12
CA ALA A 155 -16.42 13.19 2.80
C ALA A 155 -16.19 11.97 1.91
N GLY A 156 -14.96 11.44 1.88
CA GLY A 156 -14.58 10.27 1.09
C GLY A 156 -15.23 8.96 1.54
N ALA A 157 -15.57 8.84 2.82
CA ALA A 157 -16.30 7.70 3.38
C ALA A 157 -17.84 7.89 3.40
N GLY A 158 -18.34 9.04 2.93
CA GLY A 158 -19.78 9.31 2.85
C GLY A 158 -20.47 9.48 4.20
N LEU A 159 -19.72 9.83 5.24
CA LEU A 159 -20.21 9.96 6.61
C LEU A 159 -20.94 11.30 6.80
N VAL A 160 -22.14 11.42 6.21
CA VAL A 160 -22.93 12.68 6.18
C VAL A 160 -23.07 13.32 7.57
N PRO A 161 -23.41 12.60 8.66
CA PRO A 161 -23.53 13.22 9.98
C PRO A 161 -22.21 13.81 10.49
N VAL A 162 -21.08 13.14 10.22
CA VAL A 162 -19.73 13.61 10.58
C VAL A 162 -19.34 14.82 9.73
N VAL A 163 -19.63 14.79 8.43
CA VAL A 163 -19.42 15.94 7.52
C VAL A 163 -20.21 17.15 8.02
N GLU A 164 -21.49 17.01 8.33
CA GLU A 164 -22.32 18.11 8.84
C GLU A 164 -21.86 18.63 10.19
N ARG A 165 -21.38 17.75 11.08
CA ARG A 165 -20.80 18.14 12.37
C ARG A 165 -19.51 18.93 12.18
N LEU A 166 -18.58 18.44 11.37
CA LEU A 166 -17.33 19.12 11.07
C LEU A 166 -17.62 20.48 10.43
N LEU A 167 -18.57 20.56 9.48
CA LEU A 167 -18.95 21.80 8.78
C LEU A 167 -19.39 22.94 9.73
N ARG A 168 -19.77 22.66 10.98
CA ARG A 168 -20.11 23.71 11.98
C ARG A 168 -18.89 24.46 12.52
N GLU A 169 -17.70 23.86 12.44
CA GLU A 169 -16.43 24.49 12.85
C GLU A 169 -15.90 25.49 11.81
N TYR A 170 -16.55 25.57 10.65
CA TYR A 170 -16.11 26.40 9.53
C TYR A 170 -16.99 27.64 9.36
N PRO A 171 -16.42 28.76 8.89
CA PRO A 171 -17.18 29.99 8.62
C PRO A 171 -18.40 29.73 7.72
N GLU A 172 -19.48 30.48 7.94
CA GLU A 172 -20.66 30.39 7.10
C GLU A 172 -20.37 30.85 5.65
N ALA A 173 -21.08 30.26 4.69
CA ALA A 173 -20.95 30.62 3.29
C ALA A 173 -21.33 32.10 3.09
N GLY A 174 -20.40 32.90 2.55
CA GLY A 174 -20.61 34.34 2.33
C GLY A 174 -20.20 35.25 3.50
N ALA A 175 -19.51 34.72 4.51
CA ALA A 175 -18.74 35.55 5.45
C ALA A 175 -17.78 36.48 4.67
N PRO A 176 -17.45 37.68 5.19
CA PRO A 176 -16.52 38.60 4.53
C PRO A 176 -15.25 37.85 4.13
N GLU A 177 -14.86 37.93 2.85
CA GLU A 177 -13.61 37.34 2.39
C GLU A 177 -12.46 38.05 3.09
N ASP A 178 -11.94 37.44 4.15
CA ASP A 178 -10.57 37.65 4.56
C ASP A 178 -9.71 36.80 3.62
N PRO A 179 -8.99 37.42 2.66
CA PRO A 179 -8.17 36.68 1.70
C PRO A 179 -7.05 35.88 2.37
N ASP A 180 -6.73 36.17 3.64
CA ASP A 180 -5.72 35.47 4.43
C ASP A 180 -6.32 34.39 5.35
N ALA A 181 -7.66 34.29 5.45
CA ALA A 181 -8.31 33.23 6.24
C ALA A 181 -8.20 31.86 5.57
N PRO A 182 -7.99 30.78 6.34
CA PRO A 182 -7.93 29.43 5.79
C PRO A 182 -9.27 29.05 5.12
N ASP A 183 -9.20 28.48 3.91
CA ASP A 183 -10.34 27.92 3.16
C ASP A 183 -10.30 26.38 3.16
N PRO A 184 -10.61 25.75 4.30
CA PRO A 184 -10.48 24.31 4.48
C PRO A 184 -11.55 23.48 3.76
N ILE A 185 -12.73 24.06 3.48
CA ILE A 185 -13.74 23.36 2.67
C ILE A 185 -13.25 23.13 1.23
N ASN A 186 -12.28 23.95 0.78
CA ASN A 186 -11.58 23.80 -0.50
C ASN A 186 -10.07 23.55 -0.33
N ALA A 187 -9.62 23.14 0.86
CA ALA A 187 -8.23 22.75 1.05
C ALA A 187 -7.91 21.58 0.12
N ARG A 188 -6.66 21.50 -0.32
CA ARG A 188 -6.18 20.48 -1.24
C ARG A 188 -5.17 19.60 -0.51
N ASP A 189 -5.39 18.30 -0.53
CA ASP A 189 -4.41 17.35 -0.04
C ASP A 189 -3.15 17.31 -0.93
N LYS A 190 -2.19 16.43 -0.60
CA LYS A 190 -0.95 16.27 -1.37
C LYS A 190 -1.18 15.78 -2.81
N TYR A 191 -2.36 15.29 -3.17
CA TYR A 191 -2.74 14.93 -4.55
C TYR A 191 -3.58 16.03 -5.24
N GLY A 192 -3.86 17.11 -4.52
CA GLY A 192 -4.67 18.21 -5.01
C GLY A 192 -6.16 18.01 -4.84
N TRP A 193 -6.61 16.97 -4.13
CA TRP A 193 -8.02 16.63 -3.96
C TRP A 193 -8.63 17.47 -2.84
N THR A 194 -9.83 18.00 -3.09
CA THR A 194 -10.63 18.69 -2.07
C THR A 194 -11.56 17.71 -1.36
N PRO A 195 -12.16 18.07 -0.21
CA PRO A 195 -13.18 17.24 0.41
C PRO A 195 -14.32 16.90 -0.55
N LEU A 196 -14.75 17.85 -1.38
CA LEU A 196 -15.77 17.63 -2.42
C LEU A 196 -15.31 16.60 -3.47
N PHE A 197 -14.04 16.65 -3.87
CA PHE A 197 -13.49 15.65 -4.78
C PHE A 197 -13.54 14.24 -4.16
N HIS A 198 -13.15 14.10 -2.88
CA HIS A 198 -13.23 12.82 -2.16
C HIS A 198 -14.68 12.29 -2.09
N ALA A 199 -15.66 13.13 -1.75
CA ALA A 199 -17.07 12.73 -1.75
C ALA A 199 -17.55 12.26 -3.12
N CYS A 200 -17.17 12.96 -4.19
CA CYS A 200 -17.55 12.58 -5.55
C CYS A 200 -16.85 11.30 -6.03
N HIS A 201 -15.57 11.11 -5.69
CA HIS A 201 -14.82 9.88 -6.02
C HIS A 201 -15.40 8.65 -5.31
N GLY A 202 -15.87 8.81 -4.07
CA GLY A 202 -16.56 7.76 -3.30
C GLY A 202 -18.02 7.53 -3.71
N GLY A 203 -18.60 8.39 -4.57
CA GLY A 203 -20.00 8.28 -5.00
C GLY A 203 -21.00 8.72 -3.93
N HIS A 204 -20.63 9.67 -3.07
CA HIS A 204 -21.42 10.09 -1.91
C HIS A 204 -22.19 11.40 -2.17
N GLY A 205 -23.26 11.34 -2.96
CA GLY A 205 -24.07 12.49 -3.36
C GLY A 205 -24.61 13.35 -2.22
N ALA A 206 -24.96 12.75 -1.08
CA ALA A 206 -25.44 13.49 0.09
C ALA A 206 -24.32 14.33 0.74
N ALA A 207 -23.12 13.76 0.91
CA ALA A 207 -21.96 14.50 1.41
C ALA A 207 -21.53 15.61 0.44
N ALA A 208 -21.55 15.35 -0.87
CA ALA A 208 -21.27 16.34 -1.90
C ALA A 208 -22.25 17.54 -1.83
N LYS A 209 -23.55 17.28 -1.68
CA LYS A 209 -24.57 18.33 -1.51
C LYS A 209 -24.34 19.17 -0.25
N ALA A 210 -24.01 18.53 0.88
CA ALA A 210 -23.71 19.24 2.13
C ALA A 210 -22.49 20.17 1.99
N LEU A 211 -21.44 19.71 1.31
CA LEU A 211 -20.23 20.49 1.04
C LEU A 211 -20.52 21.69 0.11
N ILE A 212 -21.26 21.47 -1.00
CA ILE A 212 -21.63 22.53 -1.94
C ILE A 212 -22.47 23.61 -1.24
N ALA A 213 -23.43 23.21 -0.40
CA ALA A 213 -24.28 24.14 0.36
C ALA A 213 -23.48 25.03 1.32
N ARG A 214 -22.27 24.61 1.71
CA ARG A 214 -21.34 25.36 2.59
C ARG A 214 -20.21 26.07 1.83
N GLY A 215 -20.25 26.13 0.50
CA GLY A 215 -19.29 26.90 -0.31
C GLY A 215 -18.12 26.11 -0.89
N ALA A 216 -18.21 24.78 -0.96
CA ALA A 216 -17.26 23.98 -1.73
C ALA A 216 -17.32 24.34 -3.22
N ARG A 217 -16.15 24.47 -3.88
CA ARG A 217 -15.98 24.94 -5.25
C ARG A 217 -15.77 23.76 -6.21
N PRO A 218 -16.78 23.38 -7.03
CA PRO A 218 -16.72 22.21 -7.93
C PRO A 218 -15.61 22.30 -8.99
N GLY A 219 -15.29 23.51 -9.46
CA GLY A 219 -14.32 23.77 -10.52
C GLY A 219 -12.85 23.70 -10.12
N LYS A 220 -12.51 23.49 -8.83
CA LYS A 220 -11.11 23.44 -8.37
C LYS A 220 -10.47 22.10 -8.77
N PRO A 221 -9.46 22.08 -9.65
CA PRO A 221 -8.93 20.81 -10.17
C PRO A 221 -7.89 20.18 -9.24
N ASN A 222 -7.69 18.86 -9.35
CA ASN A 222 -6.59 18.13 -8.70
C ASN A 222 -5.27 18.27 -9.47
N LYS A 223 -4.20 17.55 -9.06
CA LYS A 223 -2.90 17.59 -9.76
C LYS A 223 -2.91 16.98 -11.16
N ALA A 224 -3.93 16.19 -11.50
CA ALA A 224 -4.17 15.65 -12.85
C ALA A 224 -5.08 16.56 -13.70
N GLY A 225 -5.46 17.75 -13.20
CA GLY A 225 -6.38 18.65 -13.88
C GLY A 225 -7.85 18.22 -13.80
N GLN A 226 -8.17 17.16 -13.06
CA GLN A 226 -9.55 16.66 -12.92
C GLN A 226 -10.33 17.50 -11.92
N THR A 227 -11.57 17.84 -12.25
CA THR A 227 -12.53 18.52 -11.36
C THR A 227 -13.37 17.52 -10.57
N ALA A 228 -14.18 17.99 -9.62
CA ALA A 228 -15.11 17.14 -8.88
C ALA A 228 -16.11 16.39 -9.79
N LEU A 229 -16.43 16.93 -10.97
CA LEU A 229 -17.30 16.25 -11.94
C LEU A 229 -16.63 15.03 -12.59
N HIS A 230 -15.33 15.10 -12.85
CA HIS A 230 -14.57 13.93 -13.29
C HIS A 230 -14.56 12.86 -12.19
N ALA A 231 -14.40 13.26 -10.92
CA ALA A 231 -14.48 12.36 -9.78
C ALA A 231 -15.87 11.71 -9.64
N ALA A 232 -16.96 12.45 -9.86
CA ALA A 232 -18.32 11.91 -9.81
C ALA A 232 -18.58 10.83 -10.88
N VAL A 233 -17.95 10.95 -12.04
CA VAL A 233 -17.97 9.91 -13.08
C VAL A 233 -17.19 8.66 -12.64
N ILE A 234 -16.07 8.84 -11.93
CA ILE A 234 -15.33 7.71 -11.35
C ILE A 234 -16.17 7.02 -10.27
N GLY A 235 -16.78 7.78 -9.35
CA GLY A 235 -17.66 7.27 -8.29
C GLY A 235 -19.01 6.74 -8.78
N ARG A 236 -19.36 6.95 -10.05
CA ARG A 236 -20.60 6.52 -10.71
C ARG A 236 -21.89 6.95 -10.01
N ASP A 237 -21.87 8.08 -9.30
CA ASP A 237 -23.04 8.60 -8.61
C ASP A 237 -23.68 9.77 -9.38
N GLN A 238 -24.87 9.53 -9.93
CA GLN A 238 -25.65 10.53 -10.66
C GLN A 238 -26.08 11.70 -9.75
N ALA A 239 -26.23 11.46 -8.45
CA ALA A 239 -26.60 12.51 -7.50
C ALA A 239 -25.44 13.51 -7.28
N CYS A 240 -24.19 13.04 -7.19
CA CYS A 240 -23.00 13.89 -7.25
C CYS A 240 -22.97 14.72 -8.53
N ALA A 241 -23.05 14.08 -9.70
CA ALA A 241 -22.95 14.77 -10.98
C ALA A 241 -24.05 15.84 -11.14
N SER A 242 -25.29 15.53 -10.77
CA SER A 242 -26.40 16.47 -10.81
C SER A 242 -26.21 17.66 -9.86
N ALA A 243 -25.73 17.41 -8.63
CA ALA A 243 -25.46 18.48 -7.66
C ALA A 243 -24.35 19.42 -8.15
N LEU A 244 -23.30 18.88 -8.78
CA LEU A 244 -22.19 19.65 -9.32
C LEU A 244 -22.63 20.52 -10.51
N MET A 245 -23.37 19.96 -11.48
CA MET A 245 -23.88 20.71 -12.64
C MET A 245 -24.88 21.80 -12.25
N ALA A 246 -25.67 21.58 -11.19
CA ALA A 246 -26.56 22.60 -10.65
C ALA A 246 -25.79 23.76 -10.00
N ALA A 247 -24.62 23.48 -9.43
CA ALA A 247 -23.76 24.49 -8.81
C ALA A 247 -22.90 25.24 -9.84
N ASP A 248 -22.42 24.56 -10.88
CA ASP A 248 -21.62 25.14 -11.96
C ASP A 248 -21.88 24.39 -13.28
N ALA A 249 -22.66 25.01 -14.17
CA ALA A 249 -23.05 24.42 -15.45
C ALA A 249 -21.89 24.33 -16.45
N GLU A 250 -20.86 25.18 -16.33
CA GLU A 250 -19.72 25.19 -17.27
C GLU A 250 -18.74 24.03 -17.01
N LEU A 251 -18.89 23.35 -15.87
CA LEU A 251 -18.00 22.27 -15.44
C LEU A 251 -17.98 21.08 -16.40
N VAL A 252 -19.04 20.89 -17.19
CA VAL A 252 -19.14 19.85 -18.23
C VAL A 252 -18.12 20.03 -19.35
N HIS A 253 -17.63 21.25 -19.55
CA HIS A 253 -16.63 21.59 -20.58
C HIS A 253 -15.19 21.58 -20.07
N ALA A 254 -14.99 21.41 -18.75
CA ALA A 254 -13.66 21.33 -18.17
C ALA A 254 -12.94 20.06 -18.68
N THR A 255 -11.66 20.21 -19.01
CA THR A 255 -10.80 19.10 -19.45
C THR A 255 -9.68 18.87 -18.44
N CYS A 256 -9.34 17.59 -18.23
CA CYS A 256 -8.17 17.23 -17.44
C CYS A 256 -6.87 17.35 -18.27
N HIS A 257 -5.70 17.08 -17.67
CA HIS A 257 -4.41 17.25 -18.36
C HIS A 257 -4.25 16.39 -19.62
N ILE A 258 -4.98 15.28 -19.72
CA ILE A 258 -5.00 14.41 -20.91
C ILE A 258 -6.07 14.84 -21.95
N GLY A 259 -6.73 15.98 -21.74
CA GLY A 259 -7.70 16.56 -22.67
C GLY A 259 -9.08 15.91 -22.66
N LYS A 260 -9.37 15.01 -21.72
CA LYS A 260 -10.70 14.37 -21.57
C LYS A 260 -11.61 15.25 -20.71
N THR A 261 -12.87 15.38 -21.12
CA THR A 261 -13.96 15.90 -20.29
C THR A 261 -14.54 14.81 -19.40
N ALA A 262 -15.41 15.19 -18.45
CA ALA A 262 -16.19 14.23 -17.68
C ALA A 262 -17.07 13.33 -18.58
N LEU A 263 -17.61 13.88 -19.68
CA LEU A 263 -18.39 13.12 -20.65
C LEU A 263 -17.53 12.07 -21.37
N ASP A 264 -16.33 12.44 -21.81
CA ASP A 264 -15.40 11.50 -22.45
C ASP A 264 -15.05 10.34 -21.51
N MET A 265 -14.85 10.63 -20.22
CA MET A 265 -14.62 9.60 -19.21
C MET A 265 -15.85 8.70 -19.00
N ALA A 266 -17.05 9.27 -18.95
CA ALA A 266 -18.28 8.48 -18.76
C ALA A 266 -18.51 7.51 -19.93
N VAL A 267 -18.27 7.98 -21.16
CA VAL A 267 -18.33 7.15 -22.37
C VAL A 267 -17.27 6.06 -22.34
N ALA A 268 -16.01 6.39 -22.03
CA ALA A 268 -14.92 5.42 -21.98
C ALA A 268 -15.14 4.34 -20.93
N ARG A 269 -15.73 4.69 -19.78
CA ARG A 269 -16.03 3.76 -18.68
C ARG A 269 -17.27 2.90 -18.91
N GLY A 270 -18.02 3.15 -20.00
CA GLY A 270 -19.23 2.40 -20.33
C GLY A 270 -20.43 2.75 -19.46
N ASP A 271 -20.57 4.01 -19.02
CA ASP A 271 -21.69 4.47 -18.19
C ASP A 271 -22.68 5.33 -19.02
N PRO A 272 -23.64 4.71 -19.71
CA PRO A 272 -24.51 5.42 -20.64
C PRO A 272 -25.50 6.35 -19.94
N GLN A 273 -25.89 6.05 -18.70
CA GLN A 273 -26.76 6.92 -17.90
C GLN A 273 -26.02 8.17 -17.45
N MET A 274 -24.78 8.02 -16.94
CA MET A 274 -23.93 9.16 -16.63
C MET A 274 -23.63 9.99 -17.89
N ALA A 275 -23.36 9.36 -19.03
CA ALA A 275 -23.14 10.06 -20.29
C ALA A 275 -24.37 10.81 -20.80
N ALA A 276 -25.58 10.26 -20.62
CA ALA A 276 -26.84 10.93 -20.94
C ALA A 276 -27.07 12.14 -20.02
N LEU A 277 -26.86 11.96 -18.71
CA LEU A 277 -26.94 13.04 -17.73
C LEU A 277 -26.01 14.21 -18.08
N LEU A 278 -24.76 13.93 -18.44
CA LEU A 278 -23.77 14.94 -18.83
C LEU A 278 -24.07 15.62 -20.18
N ARG A 279 -24.92 15.00 -21.02
CA ARG A 279 -25.45 15.61 -22.25
C ARG A 279 -26.72 16.45 -22.03
N GLY A 280 -27.25 16.48 -20.80
CA GLY A 280 -28.53 17.11 -20.51
C GLY A 280 -29.75 16.30 -21.00
N GLU A 281 -29.55 15.02 -21.29
CA GLU A 281 -30.60 14.05 -21.64
C GLU A 281 -31.17 13.42 -20.36
N ASP A 282 -32.35 12.79 -20.47
CA ASP A 282 -32.96 12.07 -19.33
C ASP A 282 -32.29 10.69 -19.14
N PRO A 283 -31.50 10.48 -18.06
CA PRO A 283 -30.83 9.20 -17.83
C PRO A 283 -31.81 8.06 -17.53
N SER A 284 -33.05 8.36 -17.07
CA SER A 284 -34.05 7.35 -16.77
C SER A 284 -34.68 6.72 -18.02
N ALA A 285 -34.53 7.38 -19.17
CA ALA A 285 -34.92 6.85 -20.47
C ALA A 285 -33.89 5.86 -21.05
N ILE A 286 -32.68 5.79 -20.47
CA ILE A 286 -31.63 4.87 -20.86
C ILE A 286 -31.73 3.61 -19.98
N GLU A 287 -31.90 2.46 -20.64
CA GLU A 287 -31.91 1.17 -19.96
C GLU A 287 -30.59 0.97 -19.18
N ALA A 288 -30.70 0.71 -17.88
CA ALA A 288 -29.55 0.44 -17.05
C ALA A 288 -28.89 -0.88 -17.49
N ALA A 289 -27.56 -0.92 -17.47
CA ALA A 289 -26.86 -2.19 -17.64
C ALA A 289 -27.31 -3.18 -16.55
N PRO A 290 -27.43 -4.48 -16.86
CA PRO A 290 -27.71 -5.47 -15.84
C PRO A 290 -26.63 -5.40 -14.76
N PRO A 291 -27.00 -5.55 -13.47
CA PRO A 291 -26.03 -5.47 -12.40
C PRO A 291 -24.97 -6.56 -12.59
N ALA A 292 -23.69 -6.15 -12.55
CA ALA A 292 -22.58 -7.09 -12.54
C ALA A 292 -22.69 -8.00 -11.29
N PRO A 293 -22.19 -9.25 -11.36
CA PRO A 293 -22.07 -10.06 -10.15
C PRO A 293 -21.22 -9.33 -9.10
N PRO A 294 -21.53 -9.49 -7.81
CA PRO A 294 -20.77 -8.82 -6.77
C PRO A 294 -19.29 -9.24 -6.86
N PRO A 295 -18.36 -8.32 -6.59
CA PRO A 295 -16.96 -8.68 -6.42
C PRO A 295 -16.80 -9.69 -5.27
N VAL A 296 -15.78 -10.54 -5.38
CA VAL A 296 -15.54 -11.62 -4.41
C VAL A 296 -14.19 -11.44 -3.73
N ILE A 297 -14.17 -11.53 -2.41
CA ILE A 297 -12.97 -11.78 -1.62
C ILE A 297 -13.02 -13.23 -1.14
N ILE A 298 -11.98 -14.00 -1.42
CA ILE A 298 -11.80 -15.35 -0.89
C ILE A 298 -10.75 -15.28 0.22
N ALA A 299 -11.16 -15.62 1.44
CA ALA A 299 -10.35 -15.51 2.65
C ALA A 299 -10.50 -16.78 3.52
N PRO A 300 -9.75 -17.84 3.22
CA PRO A 300 -9.92 -19.12 3.91
C PRO A 300 -9.69 -19.02 5.42
N ASP A 301 -10.58 -19.62 6.23
CA ASP A 301 -10.46 -19.61 7.69
C ASP A 301 -9.14 -20.26 8.16
N GLU A 302 -8.65 -21.28 7.46
CA GLU A 302 -7.37 -21.92 7.77
C GLU A 302 -6.17 -20.98 7.63
N CYS A 303 -6.26 -19.90 6.83
CA CYS A 303 -5.19 -18.92 6.71
C CYS A 303 -4.96 -18.16 8.03
N PHE A 304 -5.99 -18.02 8.89
CA PHE A 304 -5.86 -17.43 10.22
C PHE A 304 -5.19 -18.37 11.24
N MET A 305 -5.14 -19.67 10.93
CA MET A 305 -4.52 -20.68 11.80
C MET A 305 -3.02 -20.86 11.50
N HIS A 306 -2.49 -20.18 10.49
CA HIS A 306 -1.05 -20.10 10.23
C HIS A 306 -0.40 -19.11 11.21
N HIS A 307 0.02 -19.65 12.36
CA HIS A 307 0.78 -18.93 13.37
C HIS A 307 2.28 -19.03 13.11
N THR A 308 2.95 -17.90 13.18
CA THR A 308 4.41 -17.74 13.08
C THR A 308 5.02 -17.31 14.41
N CYS A 309 4.23 -16.69 15.30
CA CYS A 309 4.63 -16.30 16.64
C CYS A 309 3.57 -16.69 17.68
N PRO A 310 3.93 -16.72 18.98
CA PRO A 310 2.96 -16.78 20.09
C PRO A 310 1.87 -15.70 19.96
N PRO A 311 0.74 -15.83 20.70
CA PRO A 311 -0.29 -14.79 20.71
C PRO A 311 0.31 -13.42 20.97
N ILE A 312 -0.01 -12.48 20.08
CA ILE A 312 0.53 -11.12 20.12
C ILE A 312 -0.19 -10.38 21.24
N SER A 313 0.57 -9.75 22.12
CA SER A 313 0.06 -8.86 23.16
C SER A 313 0.97 -7.64 23.27
N ARG A 314 0.46 -6.54 23.85
CA ARG A 314 1.24 -5.30 24.04
C ARG A 314 2.52 -5.51 24.86
N ALA A 315 2.53 -6.51 25.74
CA ALA A 315 3.69 -6.88 26.56
C ALA A 315 4.70 -7.77 25.81
N SER A 316 4.27 -8.47 24.75
CA SER A 316 5.10 -9.42 24.00
C SER A 316 6.22 -8.71 23.21
N PRO A 317 7.34 -9.38 22.93
CA PRO A 317 8.34 -8.88 21.98
C PRO A 317 7.71 -8.58 20.62
N ASP A 318 8.34 -7.70 19.85
CA ASP A 318 7.87 -7.34 18.50
C ASP A 318 7.63 -8.63 17.69
N PRO A 319 6.41 -8.83 17.17
CA PRO A 319 6.09 -10.03 16.41
C PRO A 319 6.88 -10.04 15.09
N PRO A 320 7.15 -11.22 14.50
CA PRO A 320 7.71 -11.30 13.17
C PRO A 320 6.80 -10.53 12.19
N PRO A 321 7.37 -9.89 11.15
CA PRO A 321 6.59 -9.10 10.18
C PRO A 321 5.44 -9.92 9.58
N GLU A 322 5.74 -11.16 9.21
CA GLU A 322 4.74 -12.11 8.77
C GLU A 322 4.03 -12.70 10.01
N ASN A 323 2.96 -12.05 10.47
CA ASN A 323 2.02 -12.59 11.49
C ASN A 323 0.51 -12.45 11.14
N VAL A 324 -0.35 -13.15 11.91
CA VAL A 324 -1.81 -13.25 11.66
C VAL A 324 -2.54 -11.91 11.67
N ASP A 325 -2.02 -10.88 12.34
CA ASP A 325 -2.68 -9.57 12.44
C ASP A 325 -2.74 -8.84 11.10
N ARG A 326 -1.94 -9.26 10.10
CA ARG A 326 -2.13 -8.86 8.70
C ARG A 326 -3.54 -9.18 8.21
N LEU A 327 -4.01 -10.41 8.37
CA LEU A 327 -5.38 -10.76 7.97
C LEU A 327 -6.42 -10.13 8.89
N GLN A 328 -6.13 -9.99 10.19
CA GLN A 328 -7.06 -9.31 11.12
C GLN A 328 -7.28 -7.85 10.74
N THR A 329 -6.23 -7.13 10.37
CA THR A 329 -6.29 -5.74 9.91
C THR A 329 -7.24 -5.56 8.71
N LEU A 330 -7.32 -6.58 7.84
CA LEU A 330 -8.20 -6.57 6.68
C LEU A 330 -9.62 -7.04 7.00
N LEU A 331 -9.75 -8.15 7.73
CA LEU A 331 -10.95 -8.98 7.71
C LEU A 331 -11.60 -9.21 9.08
N HIS A 332 -11.00 -8.72 10.17
CA HIS A 332 -11.59 -8.86 11.50
C HIS A 332 -13.06 -8.40 11.46
N PRO A 333 -14.01 -9.19 12.00
CA PRO A 333 -15.45 -8.95 11.80
C PRO A 333 -15.91 -7.53 12.14
N THR A 334 -15.33 -6.93 13.18
CA THR A 334 -15.72 -5.61 13.69
C THR A 334 -14.74 -4.48 13.39
N ARG A 335 -13.47 -4.76 13.08
CA ARG A 335 -12.41 -3.74 12.95
C ARG A 335 -11.58 -3.84 11.67
N GLY A 336 -11.84 -4.84 10.84
CA GLY A 336 -11.14 -5.01 9.56
C GLY A 336 -11.55 -3.94 8.56
N ILE A 337 -10.59 -3.34 7.87
CA ILE A 337 -10.88 -2.25 6.91
C ILE A 337 -11.76 -2.71 5.74
N LEU A 338 -11.71 -4.00 5.37
CA LEU A 338 -12.57 -4.59 4.33
C LEU A 338 -13.99 -4.92 4.85
N ARG A 339 -14.31 -4.52 6.09
CA ARG A 339 -15.68 -4.47 6.64
C ARG A 339 -16.26 -3.06 6.66
N SER A 340 -15.53 -2.07 6.15
CA SER A 340 -16.04 -0.71 6.01
C SER A 340 -17.21 -0.63 5.01
N GLY A 341 -18.02 0.43 5.10
CA GLY A 341 -19.19 0.62 4.24
C GLY A 341 -18.87 0.64 2.74
N GLU A 342 -17.63 0.96 2.37
CA GLU A 342 -17.15 0.87 0.99
C GLU A 342 -17.22 -0.55 0.41
N PHE A 343 -17.08 -1.59 1.24
CA PHE A 343 -17.04 -2.99 0.84
C PHE A 343 -18.29 -3.78 1.26
N GLU A 344 -19.40 -3.11 1.60
CA GLU A 344 -20.64 -3.76 2.03
C GLU A 344 -21.25 -4.68 0.95
N ASN A 345 -21.04 -4.37 -0.33
CA ASN A 345 -21.54 -5.14 -1.48
C ASN A 345 -20.54 -6.19 -2.02
N VAL A 346 -19.58 -6.63 -1.21
CA VAL A 346 -18.58 -7.64 -1.58
C VAL A 346 -18.93 -8.99 -0.95
N ASP A 347 -18.91 -10.05 -1.74
CA ASP A 347 -19.08 -11.42 -1.25
C ASP A 347 -17.76 -11.92 -0.64
N ILE A 348 -17.77 -12.23 0.66
CA ILE A 348 -16.58 -12.69 1.39
C ILE A 348 -16.74 -14.17 1.72
N VAL A 349 -15.94 -14.99 1.05
CA VAL A 349 -16.00 -16.46 1.08
C VAL A 349 -14.89 -16.98 1.97
N SER A 350 -15.22 -17.71 3.05
CA SER A 350 -14.22 -18.31 3.95
C SER A 350 -14.07 -19.82 3.78
N GLU A 351 -15.11 -20.53 3.33
CA GLU A 351 -15.03 -21.96 3.06
C GLU A 351 -14.47 -22.19 1.65
N VAL A 352 -13.26 -22.73 1.56
CA VAL A 352 -12.55 -22.96 0.30
C VAL A 352 -12.09 -24.40 0.20
N ARG A 353 -12.15 -24.97 -1.00
CA ARG A 353 -11.55 -26.28 -1.25
C ARG A 353 -10.02 -26.15 -1.24
N PRO A 354 -9.29 -26.89 -0.39
CA PRO A 354 -7.83 -26.89 -0.43
C PRO A 354 -7.31 -27.39 -1.79
N ALA A 355 -6.21 -26.80 -2.27
CA ALA A 355 -5.55 -27.22 -3.49
C ALA A 355 -5.22 -28.71 -3.42
N THR A 356 -5.51 -29.46 -4.49
CA THR A 356 -5.18 -30.88 -4.50
C THR A 356 -3.68 -31.07 -4.71
N MET A 357 -3.16 -32.23 -4.30
CA MET A 357 -1.76 -32.56 -4.59
C MET A 357 -1.45 -32.54 -6.10
N ALA A 358 -2.44 -32.83 -6.96
CA ALA A 358 -2.27 -32.68 -8.40
C ALA A 358 -2.06 -31.21 -8.82
N ASP A 359 -2.73 -30.26 -8.16
CA ASP A 359 -2.55 -28.82 -8.40
C ASP A 359 -1.18 -28.37 -7.90
N VAL A 360 -0.81 -28.75 -6.69
CA VAL A 360 0.50 -28.44 -6.11
C VAL A 360 1.66 -28.97 -6.96
N LEU A 361 1.56 -30.22 -7.43
CA LEU A 361 2.62 -30.85 -8.23
C LEU A 361 2.73 -30.33 -9.67
N ARG A 362 1.87 -29.39 -10.11
CA ARG A 362 2.10 -28.66 -11.38
C ARG A 362 3.28 -27.72 -11.27
N VAL A 363 3.51 -27.15 -10.09
CA VAL A 363 4.54 -26.13 -9.87
C VAL A 363 5.68 -26.62 -8.99
N HIS A 364 5.38 -27.43 -7.96
CA HIS A 364 6.37 -27.90 -6.99
C HIS A 364 6.78 -29.36 -7.18
N GLU A 365 8.00 -29.64 -6.78
CA GLU A 365 8.57 -30.98 -6.69
C GLU A 365 8.05 -31.72 -5.45
N TYR A 366 7.66 -32.98 -5.62
CA TYR A 366 7.10 -33.79 -4.54
C TYR A 366 8.00 -33.86 -3.28
N PRO A 367 9.34 -34.05 -3.39
CA PRO A 367 10.22 -34.06 -2.22
C PRO A 367 10.15 -32.79 -1.38
N TYR A 368 10.02 -31.61 -2.01
CA TYR A 368 9.88 -30.33 -1.31
C TYR A 368 8.56 -30.26 -0.55
N VAL A 369 7.44 -30.52 -1.24
CA VAL A 369 6.10 -30.49 -0.65
C VAL A 369 6.01 -31.47 0.54
N ARG A 370 6.54 -32.69 0.37
CA ARG A 370 6.55 -33.69 1.44
C ARG A 370 7.46 -33.31 2.60
N LYS A 371 8.54 -32.56 2.37
CA LYS A 371 9.39 -32.01 3.42
C LYS A 371 8.61 -31.03 4.30
N ILE A 372 7.94 -30.04 3.70
CA ILE A 372 7.15 -29.04 4.45
C ILE A 372 6.04 -29.71 5.25
N GLN A 373 5.28 -30.60 4.59
CA GLN A 373 4.21 -31.33 5.25
C GLN A 373 4.71 -32.07 6.49
N ARG A 374 5.83 -32.79 6.39
CA ARG A 374 6.43 -33.53 7.51
C ARG A 374 6.95 -32.62 8.63
N ILE A 375 7.45 -31.43 8.30
CA ILE A 375 7.88 -30.45 9.30
C ILE A 375 6.64 -30.02 10.11
N CYS A 376 5.57 -29.60 9.45
CA CYS A 376 4.34 -29.16 10.10
C CYS A 376 3.68 -30.28 10.93
N GLU A 377 3.56 -31.50 10.37
CA GLU A 377 2.96 -32.67 11.05
C GLU A 377 3.70 -33.08 12.35
N ARG A 378 4.97 -32.71 12.50
CA ARG A 378 5.78 -33.02 13.70
C ARG A 378 5.65 -31.97 14.80
N ILE A 379 5.13 -30.80 14.49
CA ILE A 379 4.92 -29.72 15.45
C ILE A 379 3.61 -30.04 16.21
N PRO A 380 3.61 -30.03 17.55
CA PRO A 380 2.39 -30.17 18.34
C PRO A 380 1.33 -29.15 17.94
N ASP A 381 0.04 -29.54 18.03
CA ASP A 381 -1.06 -28.63 17.73
C ASP A 381 -0.98 -27.40 18.63
N TRP A 382 -1.11 -26.24 17.98
CA TRP A 382 -1.07 -24.91 18.60
C TRP A 382 -1.96 -24.81 19.84
N ASN A 383 -3.20 -25.28 19.75
CA ASN A 383 -4.21 -25.16 20.80
C ASN A 383 -3.99 -26.09 21.99
N THR A 384 -3.09 -27.07 21.85
CA THR A 384 -2.77 -28.06 22.89
C THR A 384 -1.42 -27.82 23.55
N SER A 385 -0.63 -26.89 23.03
CA SER A 385 0.69 -26.55 23.54
C SER A 385 0.62 -25.29 24.41
N PRO A 386 1.13 -25.29 25.66
CA PRO A 386 0.96 -24.18 26.62
C PRO A 386 1.65 -22.86 26.22
N ARG A 387 2.31 -22.77 25.06
CA ARG A 387 2.91 -21.54 24.51
C ARG A 387 2.82 -21.41 22.99
N GLY A 388 2.06 -22.29 22.31
CA GLY A 388 2.06 -22.38 20.86
C GLY A 388 3.38 -22.96 20.31
N ALA A 389 3.34 -24.20 19.80
CA ALA A 389 4.54 -24.82 19.26
C ALA A 389 4.84 -24.29 17.85
N LEU A 390 6.09 -23.84 17.64
CA LEU A 390 6.60 -23.35 16.37
C LEU A 390 7.79 -24.19 15.91
N GLY A 391 7.96 -24.25 14.60
CA GLY A 391 9.14 -24.74 13.92
C GLY A 391 9.56 -23.75 12.84
N THR A 392 10.64 -24.08 12.14
CA THR A 392 11.11 -23.27 11.02
C THR A 392 11.48 -24.15 9.83
N ILE A 393 11.25 -23.65 8.63
CA ILE A 393 11.71 -24.27 7.38
C ILE A 393 13.15 -23.85 7.08
N ASP A 394 13.50 -22.60 7.36
CA ASP A 394 14.81 -22.01 7.15
C ASP A 394 15.11 -20.86 8.14
N GLY A 395 15.83 -19.80 7.72
CA GLY A 395 16.18 -18.68 8.58
C GLY A 395 15.09 -17.63 8.76
N ASP A 396 14.10 -17.58 7.86
CA ASP A 396 13.09 -16.51 7.82
C ASP A 396 11.64 -17.04 7.76
N THR A 397 11.42 -18.33 7.56
CA THR A 397 10.08 -18.91 7.37
C THR A 397 9.66 -19.81 8.54
N GLU A 398 9.00 -19.19 9.52
CA GLU A 398 8.40 -19.86 10.68
C GLU A 398 7.10 -20.58 10.32
N VAL A 399 6.83 -21.70 10.99
CA VAL A 399 5.65 -22.54 10.74
C VAL A 399 5.10 -23.14 12.03
N CYS A 400 3.79 -23.33 12.08
CA CYS A 400 3.07 -24.14 13.06
C CYS A 400 2.48 -25.43 12.45
N HIS A 401 1.84 -26.25 13.28
CA HIS A 401 1.13 -27.47 12.86
C HIS A 401 0.19 -27.26 11.66
N ASN A 402 -0.59 -26.18 11.66
CA ASN A 402 -1.62 -25.90 10.66
C ASN A 402 -1.08 -25.25 9.38
N SER A 403 0.21 -24.89 9.33
CA SER A 403 0.77 -24.08 8.23
C SER A 403 0.69 -24.76 6.87
N PHE A 404 0.89 -26.08 6.81
CA PHE A 404 0.74 -26.81 5.54
C PHE A 404 -0.73 -26.85 5.07
N SER A 405 -1.69 -26.99 5.99
CA SER A 405 -3.12 -26.93 5.65
C SER A 405 -3.52 -25.54 5.17
N ALA A 406 -3.06 -24.50 5.87
CA ALA A 406 -3.26 -23.11 5.49
C ALA A 406 -2.69 -22.83 4.10
N ALA A 407 -1.47 -23.29 3.78
CA ALA A 407 -0.89 -23.15 2.45
C ALA A 407 -1.70 -23.86 1.35
N LEU A 408 -2.29 -25.03 1.63
CA LEU A 408 -3.20 -25.69 0.68
C LEU A 408 -4.49 -24.90 0.48
N CYS A 409 -5.06 -24.31 1.53
CA CYS A 409 -6.24 -23.45 1.42
C CYS A 409 -5.93 -22.14 0.70
N ALA A 410 -4.77 -21.52 0.97
CA ALA A 410 -4.28 -20.33 0.28
C ALA A 410 -4.17 -20.57 -1.24
N ALA A 411 -3.51 -21.66 -1.65
CA ALA A 411 -3.46 -22.06 -3.05
C ALA A 411 -4.84 -22.45 -3.61
N GLY A 412 -5.68 -23.09 -2.79
CA GLY A 412 -7.05 -23.46 -3.12
C GLY A 412 -7.95 -22.26 -3.43
N ALA A 413 -7.74 -21.15 -2.72
CA ALA A 413 -8.45 -19.90 -2.97
C ALA A 413 -8.18 -19.35 -4.36
N VAL A 414 -6.93 -19.44 -4.83
CA VAL A 414 -6.56 -19.01 -6.19
C VAL A 414 -7.16 -19.95 -7.24
N VAL A 415 -7.19 -21.27 -6.98
CA VAL A 415 -7.86 -22.25 -7.85
C VAL A 415 -9.36 -21.94 -7.97
N GLU A 416 -10.04 -21.70 -6.86
CA GLU A 416 -11.45 -21.32 -6.85
C GLU A 416 -11.69 -19.97 -7.55
N ALA A 417 -10.80 -18.99 -7.35
CA ALA A 417 -10.85 -17.72 -8.06
C ALA A 417 -10.80 -17.92 -9.58
N VAL A 418 -9.92 -18.79 -10.07
CA VAL A 418 -9.84 -19.16 -11.50
C VAL A 418 -11.16 -19.75 -11.99
N ASP A 419 -11.74 -20.71 -11.25
CA ASP A 419 -13.01 -21.31 -11.63
C ASP A 419 -14.14 -20.26 -11.70
N ARG A 420 -14.20 -19.34 -10.73
CA ARG A 420 -15.21 -18.26 -10.69
C ARG A 420 -15.09 -17.28 -11.87
N VAL A 421 -13.87 -16.85 -12.21
CA VAL A 421 -13.66 -15.92 -13.34
C VAL A 421 -13.89 -16.57 -14.70
N VAL A 422 -13.60 -17.86 -14.85
CA VAL A 422 -13.90 -18.59 -16.10
C VAL A 422 -15.40 -18.88 -16.22
N ALA A 423 -16.06 -19.20 -15.11
CA ALA A 423 -17.51 -19.42 -15.08
C ALA A 423 -18.32 -18.13 -15.29
N GLY A 424 -17.71 -16.96 -15.11
CA GLY A 424 -18.39 -15.66 -15.17
C GLY A 424 -19.24 -15.35 -13.93
N SER A 425 -19.08 -16.11 -12.84
CA SER A 425 -19.74 -15.82 -11.56
C SER A 425 -19.08 -14.67 -10.79
N ALA A 426 -17.87 -14.29 -11.19
CA ALA A 426 -17.19 -13.06 -10.77
C ALA A 426 -16.28 -12.59 -11.90
N GLU A 427 -16.21 -11.29 -12.19
CA GLU A 427 -15.24 -10.75 -13.15
C GLU A 427 -13.86 -10.61 -12.50
N LYS A 428 -13.85 -10.31 -11.20
CA LYS A 428 -12.66 -9.97 -10.41
C LYS A 428 -12.73 -10.61 -9.03
N VAL A 429 -11.63 -11.19 -8.59
CA VAL A 429 -11.53 -11.89 -7.29
C VAL A 429 -10.25 -11.48 -6.57
N PHE A 430 -10.35 -11.18 -5.28
CA PHE A 430 -9.20 -10.99 -4.40
C PHE A 430 -9.04 -12.17 -3.44
N CYS A 431 -7.88 -12.81 -3.42
CA CYS A 431 -7.53 -13.88 -2.51
C CYS A 431 -6.75 -13.29 -1.33
N ALA A 432 -7.44 -13.04 -0.21
CA ALA A 432 -6.83 -12.58 1.04
C ALA A 432 -6.27 -13.79 1.80
N VAL A 433 -5.10 -14.25 1.37
CA VAL A 433 -4.52 -15.54 1.79
C VAL A 433 -3.26 -15.38 2.63
N ARG A 434 -2.94 -16.43 3.38
CA ARG A 434 -1.75 -16.54 4.22
C ARG A 434 -1.45 -18.01 4.50
N PRO A 435 -0.20 -18.51 4.34
CA PRO A 435 1.04 -17.80 3.98
C PRO A 435 1.08 -17.26 2.53
N PRO A 436 1.98 -16.31 2.23
CA PRO A 436 2.29 -15.86 0.86
C PRO A 436 2.95 -16.97 0.02
N GLY A 437 3.22 -16.70 -1.26
CA GLY A 437 3.70 -17.71 -2.20
C GLY A 437 4.82 -17.32 -3.18
N HIS A 438 5.01 -16.04 -3.53
CA HIS A 438 5.81 -15.65 -4.71
C HIS A 438 7.33 -15.98 -4.63
N HIS A 439 7.87 -16.28 -3.44
CA HIS A 439 9.26 -16.72 -3.25
C HIS A 439 9.46 -18.24 -3.31
N ALA A 440 8.38 -19.03 -3.24
CA ALA A 440 8.48 -20.49 -3.29
C ALA A 440 8.72 -20.97 -4.74
N GLY A 441 9.92 -21.47 -5.03
CA GLY A 441 10.28 -22.07 -6.32
C GLY A 441 9.89 -23.55 -6.42
N PRO A 442 10.20 -24.23 -7.54
CA PRO A 442 9.85 -25.64 -7.75
C PRO A 442 10.36 -26.57 -6.66
N ASN A 443 11.59 -26.33 -6.17
CA ASN A 443 12.22 -27.10 -5.10
C ASN A 443 12.16 -26.42 -3.72
N GLY A 444 11.37 -25.35 -3.60
CA GLY A 444 11.35 -24.48 -2.43
C GLY A 444 12.26 -23.28 -2.59
N PRO A 445 13.33 -23.14 -1.79
CA PRO A 445 14.14 -21.93 -1.79
C PRO A 445 14.82 -21.72 -3.13
N VAL A 446 14.80 -20.47 -3.61
CA VAL A 446 15.46 -20.06 -4.85
C VAL A 446 16.75 -19.31 -4.52
N PRO A 447 17.93 -19.80 -4.96
CA PRO A 447 19.19 -19.12 -4.72
C PRO A 447 19.35 -17.88 -5.61
N ALA A 448 20.02 -16.85 -5.08
CA ALA A 448 20.52 -15.71 -5.84
C ALA A 448 22.01 -15.88 -6.19
N PRO A 449 22.52 -15.18 -7.22
CA PRO A 449 23.95 -15.19 -7.54
C PRO A 449 24.82 -14.85 -6.32
N GLY A 450 25.76 -15.75 -6.00
CA GLY A 450 26.67 -15.62 -4.86
C GLY A 450 26.17 -16.22 -3.55
N ASP A 451 24.95 -16.77 -3.51
CA ASP A 451 24.48 -17.55 -2.35
C ASP A 451 25.30 -18.84 -2.17
N PRO A 452 25.55 -19.28 -0.92
CA PRO A 452 26.10 -20.60 -0.65
C PRO A 452 25.26 -21.73 -1.27
N VAL A 453 25.92 -22.80 -1.69
CA VAL A 453 25.22 -23.97 -2.24
C VAL A 453 24.25 -24.55 -1.21
N GLY A 454 22.98 -24.68 -1.58
CA GLY A 454 21.93 -25.23 -0.72
C GLY A 454 21.20 -24.20 0.14
N THR A 455 21.48 -22.91 -0.02
CA THR A 455 20.66 -21.81 0.53
C THR A 455 19.78 -21.20 -0.55
N GLY A 456 18.92 -20.27 -0.16
CA GLY A 456 18.07 -19.49 -1.06
C GLY A 456 16.96 -18.81 -0.26
N SER A 457 16.13 -18.03 -0.93
CA SER A 457 15.02 -17.32 -0.29
C SER A 457 13.76 -18.20 -0.28
N HIS A 458 13.11 -18.30 0.88
CA HIS A 458 11.70 -18.68 0.97
C HIS A 458 10.80 -17.47 1.21
N GLY A 459 11.26 -16.43 1.91
CA GLY A 459 10.52 -15.18 2.11
C GLY A 459 9.11 -15.42 2.64
N PHE A 460 9.01 -16.21 3.71
CA PHE A 460 7.75 -16.62 4.35
C PHE A 460 6.84 -17.52 3.50
N CYS A 461 7.22 -17.84 2.26
CA CYS A 461 6.37 -18.56 1.32
C CYS A 461 6.50 -20.08 1.47
N LEU A 462 5.37 -20.78 1.47
CA LEU A 462 5.32 -22.24 1.56
C LEU A 462 4.99 -22.93 0.24
N LEU A 463 4.03 -22.39 -0.50
CA LEU A 463 3.61 -22.86 -1.82
C LEU A 463 3.38 -21.63 -2.69
N ASN A 464 3.65 -21.73 -3.98
CA ASN A 464 3.51 -20.62 -4.91
C ASN A 464 2.06 -20.46 -5.36
N ASN A 465 1.29 -19.68 -4.60
CA ASN A 465 -0.15 -19.49 -4.80
C ASN A 465 -0.48 -18.99 -6.22
N VAL A 466 0.20 -17.91 -6.67
CA VAL A 466 -0.05 -17.28 -7.97
C VAL A 466 0.36 -18.17 -9.15
N ALA A 467 1.52 -18.84 -9.08
CA ALA A 467 1.96 -19.74 -10.15
C ALA A 467 1.09 -21.00 -10.22
N LEU A 468 0.63 -21.52 -9.08
CA LEU A 468 -0.29 -22.66 -9.02
C LEU A 468 -1.63 -22.30 -9.67
N GLY A 469 -2.17 -21.12 -9.38
CA GLY A 469 -3.37 -20.59 -10.04
C GLY A 469 -3.21 -20.46 -11.55
N ALA A 470 -2.09 -19.90 -12.01
CA ALA A 470 -1.78 -19.76 -13.44
C ALA A 470 -1.64 -21.12 -14.15
N ALA A 471 -0.93 -22.07 -13.54
CA ALA A 471 -0.77 -23.42 -14.06
C ALA A 471 -2.11 -24.18 -14.10
N TYR A 472 -2.94 -24.03 -13.06
CA TYR A 472 -4.29 -24.59 -13.01
C TYR A 472 -5.17 -24.02 -14.13
N ALA A 473 -5.17 -22.69 -14.30
CA ALA A 473 -5.92 -22.00 -15.36
C ALA A 473 -5.57 -22.54 -16.75
N ARG A 474 -4.28 -22.65 -17.08
CA ARG A 474 -3.86 -23.15 -18.39
C ARG A 474 -4.13 -24.64 -18.56
N CYS A 475 -3.98 -25.45 -17.52
CA CYS A 475 -4.14 -26.90 -17.61
C CYS A 475 -5.63 -27.32 -17.65
N VAL A 476 -6.43 -26.79 -16.73
CA VAL A 476 -7.84 -27.19 -16.53
C VAL A 476 -8.78 -26.42 -17.46
N HIS A 477 -8.53 -25.13 -17.65
CA HIS A 477 -9.33 -24.25 -18.51
C HIS A 477 -8.68 -23.97 -19.86
N ARG A 478 -7.85 -24.90 -20.37
CA ARG A 478 -7.09 -24.82 -21.65
C ARG A 478 -7.88 -24.41 -22.90
N HIS A 479 -9.21 -24.54 -22.86
CA HIS A 479 -10.10 -24.17 -23.97
C HIS A 479 -10.55 -22.71 -23.91
N SER A 480 -10.49 -22.11 -22.72
CA SER A 480 -10.92 -20.73 -22.45
C SER A 480 -9.74 -19.80 -22.20
N LEU A 481 -8.66 -20.31 -21.60
CA LEU A 481 -7.47 -19.56 -21.22
C LEU A 481 -6.23 -20.24 -21.81
N ARG A 482 -5.49 -19.51 -22.65
CA ARG A 482 -4.17 -19.92 -23.15
C ARG A 482 -3.07 -19.01 -22.61
N ARG A 483 -3.20 -17.69 -22.78
CA ARG A 483 -2.21 -16.71 -22.34
C ARG A 483 -2.49 -16.23 -20.93
N VAL A 484 -1.61 -16.52 -19.98
CA VAL A 484 -1.73 -16.05 -18.59
C VAL A 484 -0.56 -15.13 -18.24
N ALA A 485 -0.88 -13.98 -17.64
CA ALA A 485 0.11 -13.04 -17.15
C ALA A 485 0.09 -13.01 -15.63
N ILE A 486 1.25 -13.20 -15.00
CA ILE A 486 1.47 -13.02 -13.56
C ILE A 486 2.24 -11.71 -13.38
N ILE A 487 1.65 -10.77 -12.66
CA ILE A 487 2.16 -9.42 -12.47
C ILE A 487 2.48 -9.22 -11.00
N ASP A 488 3.74 -8.98 -10.68
CA ASP A 488 4.24 -8.82 -9.32
C ASP A 488 4.62 -7.38 -9.03
N PHE A 489 3.93 -6.78 -8.06
CA PHE A 489 4.26 -5.46 -7.54
C PHE A 489 4.73 -5.48 -6.08
N ASP A 490 4.87 -6.67 -5.47
CA ASP A 490 5.55 -6.82 -4.19
C ASP A 490 6.95 -6.20 -4.29
N VAL A 491 7.40 -5.58 -3.20
CA VAL A 491 8.70 -4.91 -3.23
C VAL A 491 9.85 -5.90 -3.32
N HIS A 492 9.64 -7.15 -2.94
CA HIS A 492 10.60 -8.22 -3.11
C HIS A 492 10.39 -8.88 -4.46
N HIS A 493 11.50 -9.24 -5.09
CA HIS A 493 11.43 -9.98 -6.33
C HIS A 493 10.75 -11.34 -6.11
N GLY A 494 9.65 -11.61 -6.82
CA GLY A 494 8.96 -12.92 -6.90
C GLY A 494 9.78 -13.99 -7.61
N ASN A 495 11.00 -14.23 -7.13
CA ASN A 495 11.97 -15.15 -7.72
C ASN A 495 11.53 -16.61 -7.68
N GLY A 496 10.67 -16.99 -6.74
CA GLY A 496 9.98 -18.28 -6.74
C GLY A 496 9.08 -18.43 -7.95
N THR A 497 8.24 -17.43 -8.20
CA THR A 497 7.33 -17.38 -9.35
C THR A 497 8.11 -17.37 -10.67
N GLU A 498 9.15 -16.55 -10.79
CA GLU A 498 10.02 -16.56 -11.97
C GLU A 498 10.64 -17.95 -12.19
N ALA A 499 11.19 -18.58 -11.15
CA ALA A 499 11.78 -19.92 -11.25
C ALA A 499 10.75 -20.98 -11.65
N VAL A 500 9.51 -20.90 -11.16
CA VAL A 500 8.42 -21.80 -11.59
C VAL A 500 8.06 -21.56 -13.05
N VAL A 501 7.94 -20.31 -13.47
CA VAL A 501 7.64 -19.93 -14.85
C VAL A 501 8.73 -20.42 -15.79
N GLN A 502 10.00 -20.15 -15.50
CA GLN A 502 11.13 -20.62 -16.31
C GLN A 502 11.22 -22.14 -16.39
N ASN A 503 10.78 -22.87 -15.36
CA ASN A 503 10.75 -24.34 -15.35
C ASN A 503 9.72 -24.95 -16.31
N THR A 504 8.87 -24.13 -16.95
CA THR A 504 8.06 -24.54 -18.12
C THR A 504 8.90 -24.73 -19.39
N THR A 505 10.18 -24.32 -19.37
CA THR A 505 11.16 -24.61 -20.43
C THR A 505 12.08 -25.75 -20.00
N PRO A 506 12.40 -26.73 -20.87
CA PRO A 506 13.35 -27.78 -20.53
C PRO A 506 14.70 -27.19 -20.13
N ALA A 507 15.27 -27.65 -19.02
CA ALA A 507 16.57 -27.23 -18.51
C ALA A 507 17.35 -28.42 -17.95
N ALA A 508 18.64 -28.23 -17.69
CA ALA A 508 19.50 -29.26 -17.10
C ALA A 508 20.47 -28.64 -16.07
N PRO A 509 19.94 -28.10 -14.95
CA PRO A 509 20.76 -27.49 -13.92
C PRO A 509 21.82 -28.44 -13.38
N LYS A 510 23.01 -27.89 -13.13
CA LYS A 510 24.17 -28.61 -12.59
C LYS A 510 24.37 -28.25 -11.12
N PHE A 511 24.10 -29.19 -10.24
CA PHE A 511 24.29 -29.05 -8.80
C PHE A 511 25.67 -29.55 -8.41
N GLN A 512 26.51 -28.66 -7.89
CA GLN A 512 27.79 -29.05 -7.30
C GLN A 512 27.56 -29.52 -5.86
N PHE A 513 28.31 -30.54 -5.44
CA PHE A 513 28.30 -31.01 -4.06
C PHE A 513 29.72 -31.30 -3.61
N SER A 514 29.97 -31.03 -2.34
CA SER A 514 31.22 -31.36 -1.66
C SER A 514 30.88 -32.21 -0.44
N THR A 515 31.61 -33.30 -0.28
CA THR A 515 31.55 -34.17 0.90
C THR A 515 32.95 -34.25 1.52
N PRO A 516 33.10 -34.75 2.76
CA PRO A 516 34.42 -34.99 3.33
C PRO A 516 35.32 -35.94 2.51
N TYR A 517 34.78 -36.64 1.50
CA TYR A 517 35.49 -37.65 0.72
C TYR A 517 35.70 -37.28 -0.76
N CYS A 518 34.84 -36.43 -1.34
CA CYS A 518 34.95 -36.02 -2.73
C CYS A 518 34.10 -34.78 -3.04
N ASP A 519 34.51 -34.09 -4.10
CA ASP A 519 33.72 -33.11 -4.80
C ASP A 519 33.12 -33.75 -6.07
N GLY A 520 31.90 -33.34 -6.42
CA GLY A 520 31.22 -33.83 -7.61
C GLY A 520 30.15 -32.86 -8.10
N ALA A 521 29.53 -33.23 -9.22
CA ALA A 521 28.37 -32.51 -9.73
C ALA A 521 27.32 -33.49 -10.26
N ILE A 522 26.05 -33.15 -10.06
CA ILE A 522 24.89 -33.85 -10.60
C ILE A 522 24.19 -32.91 -11.57
N VAL A 523 23.91 -33.39 -12.78
CA VAL A 523 23.04 -32.69 -13.72
C VAL A 523 21.67 -33.31 -13.62
N VAL A 524 20.66 -32.51 -13.31
CA VAL A 524 19.27 -32.98 -13.16
C VAL A 524 18.44 -32.30 -14.24
N PRO A 525 17.94 -33.04 -15.25
CA PRO A 525 16.99 -32.47 -16.20
C PRO A 525 15.72 -32.02 -15.49
N THR A 526 15.27 -30.80 -15.75
CA THR A 526 14.04 -30.22 -15.20
C THR A 526 13.15 -29.75 -16.36
N TYR A 527 11.86 -30.10 -16.29
CA TYR A 527 10.87 -29.65 -17.26
C TYR A 527 9.47 -29.88 -16.68
N ARG A 528 8.68 -28.81 -16.54
CA ARG A 528 7.32 -28.84 -16.02
C ARG A 528 6.39 -27.96 -16.88
N PRO A 529 6.00 -28.41 -18.08
CA PRO A 529 5.03 -27.67 -18.88
C PRO A 529 3.69 -27.64 -18.15
N TRP A 530 3.03 -26.49 -18.16
CA TRP A 530 1.68 -26.32 -17.64
C TRP A 530 0.62 -26.80 -18.63
N LEU A 531 0.88 -26.66 -19.93
CA LEU A 531 -0.01 -27.16 -20.98
C LEU A 531 0.76 -27.97 -22.04
N ASP A 532 1.68 -27.34 -22.76
CA ASP A 532 2.38 -27.93 -23.90
C ASP A 532 3.70 -27.19 -24.22
N GLU A 533 4.33 -27.48 -25.35
CA GLU A 533 5.58 -26.84 -25.76
C GLU A 533 5.46 -25.33 -26.08
N THR A 534 4.24 -24.79 -26.19
CA THR A 534 3.99 -23.38 -26.50
C THR A 534 3.98 -22.48 -25.27
N ASP A 535 4.19 -23.04 -24.07
CA ASP A 535 4.26 -22.31 -22.80
C ASP A 535 5.17 -21.07 -22.84
N HIS A 536 6.28 -21.13 -23.59
CA HIS A 536 7.21 -20.02 -23.76
C HIS A 536 6.58 -18.76 -24.41
N ASP A 537 5.52 -18.90 -25.19
CA ASP A 537 4.80 -17.78 -25.82
C ASP A 537 3.47 -17.46 -25.11
N GLU A 538 3.07 -18.27 -24.13
CA GLU A 538 1.75 -18.22 -23.48
C GLU A 538 1.79 -18.00 -21.97
N VAL A 539 2.98 -17.88 -21.40
CA VAL A 539 3.20 -17.53 -20.00
C VAL A 539 4.03 -16.25 -19.92
N PHE A 540 3.54 -15.30 -19.15
CA PHE A 540 4.18 -14.02 -18.90
C PHE A 540 4.36 -13.80 -17.40
N PHE A 541 5.54 -13.36 -17.00
CA PHE A 541 5.85 -12.89 -15.66
C PHE A 541 6.50 -11.50 -15.74
N ALA A 542 6.07 -10.60 -14.88
CA ALA A 542 6.78 -9.34 -14.67
C ALA A 542 6.85 -8.99 -13.20
N SER A 543 7.98 -8.43 -12.78
CA SER A 543 8.20 -7.95 -11.42
C SER A 543 8.89 -6.58 -11.42
N VAL A 544 8.31 -5.61 -10.70
CA VAL A 544 8.95 -4.31 -10.42
C VAL A 544 9.21 -4.22 -8.93
N HIS A 545 10.46 -4.37 -8.53
CA HIS A 545 10.85 -4.65 -7.14
C HIS A 545 12.06 -3.82 -6.71
N GLY A 546 12.32 -3.80 -5.40
CA GLY A 546 13.54 -3.28 -4.83
C GLY A 546 14.75 -4.14 -5.22
N TYR A 547 15.87 -3.51 -5.57
CA TYR A 547 17.09 -4.22 -5.95
C TYR A 547 18.33 -3.52 -5.41
N GLY A 548 19.25 -4.32 -4.87
CA GLY A 548 20.53 -3.88 -4.33
C GLY A 548 21.68 -4.66 -4.92
N ARG A 549 22.71 -3.96 -5.41
CA ARG A 549 23.94 -4.59 -5.92
C ARG A 549 24.75 -5.15 -4.75
N ARG A 550 24.58 -6.44 -4.46
CA ARG A 550 25.28 -7.12 -3.35
C ARG A 550 26.80 -6.90 -3.34
N ARG A 551 27.43 -6.84 -4.53
CA ARG A 551 28.87 -6.61 -4.69
C ARG A 551 29.33 -5.21 -4.32
N GLU A 552 28.43 -4.23 -4.37
CA GLU A 552 28.67 -2.83 -3.99
C GLU A 552 28.28 -2.57 -2.53
N GLY A 553 28.00 -3.63 -1.75
CA GLY A 553 27.64 -3.54 -0.33
C GLY A 553 26.18 -3.17 -0.07
N VAL A 554 25.37 -3.02 -1.11
CA VAL A 554 23.92 -2.79 -1.00
C VAL A 554 23.22 -4.13 -1.11
N HIS A 555 22.75 -4.66 0.02
CA HIS A 555 21.95 -5.89 0.04
C HIS A 555 20.47 -5.53 0.20
N PHE A 556 19.66 -6.06 -0.70
CA PHE A 556 18.21 -6.06 -0.62
C PHE A 556 17.74 -7.48 -0.91
N TYR A 557 16.84 -8.01 -0.09
CA TYR A 557 16.37 -9.38 -0.22
C TYR A 557 15.39 -9.53 -1.41
N PRO A 558 15.39 -10.65 -2.15
CA PRO A 558 16.30 -11.80 -2.06
C PRO A 558 17.65 -11.54 -2.75
N GLY A 559 17.81 -10.43 -3.47
CA GLY A 559 19.05 -10.08 -4.17
C GLY A 559 19.17 -10.74 -5.55
N SER A 560 18.03 -11.06 -6.15
CA SER A 560 17.85 -11.50 -7.53
C SER A 560 16.93 -10.52 -8.28
N GLY A 561 16.66 -10.77 -9.56
CA GLY A 561 15.84 -9.88 -10.40
C GLY A 561 16.57 -8.62 -10.90
N PRO A 562 17.86 -8.68 -11.31
CA PRO A 562 18.45 -7.52 -11.95
C PRO A 562 17.61 -7.11 -13.16
N THR A 563 17.52 -5.80 -13.45
CA THR A 563 16.70 -5.30 -14.56
C THR A 563 17.05 -6.02 -15.86
N ALA A 564 16.11 -6.82 -16.37
CA ALA A 564 16.28 -7.63 -17.56
C ALA A 564 14.94 -7.86 -18.24
N ASP A 565 14.97 -7.92 -19.56
CA ASP A 565 13.81 -8.27 -20.38
C ASP A 565 14.28 -9.28 -21.43
N ASN A 566 13.71 -10.48 -21.41
CA ASN A 566 14.16 -11.56 -22.26
C ASN A 566 13.48 -11.59 -23.64
N ARG A 567 12.55 -10.67 -23.92
CA ARG A 567 11.84 -10.57 -25.21
C ARG A 567 12.02 -9.23 -25.90
N ASN A 568 12.28 -8.15 -25.17
CA ASN A 568 12.34 -6.79 -25.70
C ASN A 568 13.77 -6.24 -25.90
N PHE A 569 14.66 -7.02 -26.54
CA PHE A 569 16.07 -6.64 -26.70
C PHE A 569 16.31 -5.37 -27.53
N ASP A 570 15.35 -4.97 -28.36
CA ASP A 570 15.42 -3.79 -29.22
C ASP A 570 14.42 -2.68 -28.85
N GLY A 571 13.72 -2.82 -27.73
CA GLY A 571 12.82 -1.79 -27.19
C GLY A 571 11.47 -1.65 -27.91
N ARG A 572 11.12 -2.55 -28.83
CA ARG A 572 9.85 -2.51 -29.59
C ARG A 572 8.59 -2.56 -28.75
N GLU A 573 8.67 -3.07 -27.54
CA GLU A 573 7.54 -3.18 -26.61
C GLU A 573 7.49 -2.00 -25.62
N MET A 574 8.39 -1.02 -25.74
CA MET A 574 8.36 0.23 -24.97
C MET A 574 7.48 1.29 -25.66
N LEU A 575 7.03 2.30 -24.90
CA LEU A 575 6.38 3.47 -25.50
C LEU A 575 7.39 4.35 -26.25
N GLU A 576 7.02 4.83 -27.44
CA GLU A 576 7.83 5.75 -28.26
C GLU A 576 7.74 7.20 -27.74
N THR A 577 8.21 7.49 -26.53
CA THR A 577 8.07 8.84 -25.95
C THR A 577 8.90 9.90 -26.68
N GLU A 578 8.44 11.16 -26.67
CA GLU A 578 9.19 12.28 -27.25
C GLU A 578 10.55 12.47 -26.57
N GLU A 579 10.58 12.19 -25.27
CA GLU A 579 11.77 12.21 -24.41
C GLU A 579 11.79 10.90 -23.62
N PRO A 580 12.75 9.99 -23.83
CA PRO A 580 12.82 8.74 -23.08
C PRO A 580 13.15 9.01 -21.61
N PRO A 581 12.50 8.31 -20.64
CA PRO A 581 12.86 8.43 -19.23
C PRO A 581 14.35 8.16 -19.00
N ALA A 582 14.98 8.97 -18.15
CA ALA A 582 16.33 8.73 -17.70
C ALA A 582 16.32 7.62 -16.63
N TRP A 583 16.28 6.35 -17.05
CA TRP A 583 16.14 5.19 -16.16
C TRP A 583 17.04 5.19 -14.92
N PRO A 584 18.32 5.57 -14.99
CA PRO A 584 19.16 5.70 -13.80
C PRO A 584 18.68 6.78 -12.82
N GLU A 585 18.12 7.88 -13.30
CA GLU A 585 17.53 8.92 -12.44
C GLU A 585 16.22 8.45 -11.79
N GLU A 586 15.52 7.49 -12.40
CA GLU A 586 14.33 6.85 -11.82
C GLU A 586 14.69 5.76 -10.78
N GLY A 587 15.98 5.51 -10.58
CA GLY A 587 16.47 4.48 -9.68
C GLY A 587 16.40 3.07 -10.25
N ILE A 588 16.17 2.90 -11.56
CA ILE A 588 16.34 1.58 -12.21
C ILE A 588 17.82 1.20 -12.17
N VAL A 589 18.09 0.00 -11.69
CA VAL A 589 19.45 -0.53 -11.56
C VAL A 589 19.81 -1.31 -12.81
N ASP A 590 20.82 -0.82 -13.55
CA ASP A 590 21.54 -1.60 -14.56
C ASP A 590 22.64 -2.41 -13.87
N ASP A 591 22.58 -3.73 -13.96
CA ASP A 591 23.56 -4.67 -13.40
C ASP A 591 23.97 -5.70 -14.47
N PRO A 592 24.77 -5.28 -15.47
CA PRO A 592 25.12 -6.13 -16.60
C PRO A 592 25.95 -7.34 -16.17
N PHE A 593 26.62 -7.25 -15.01
CA PHE A 593 27.34 -8.38 -14.46
C PHE A 593 26.36 -9.47 -14.02
N SER A 594 25.38 -9.14 -13.17
CA SER A 594 24.43 -10.12 -12.65
C SER A 594 23.55 -10.70 -13.77
N VAL A 595 23.20 -9.88 -14.77
CA VAL A 595 22.51 -10.34 -15.98
C VAL A 595 23.35 -11.33 -16.78
N ALA A 596 24.64 -11.01 -17.02
CA ALA A 596 25.55 -11.93 -17.71
C ALA A 596 25.74 -13.24 -16.94
N GLN A 597 25.88 -13.15 -15.61
CA GLN A 597 25.99 -14.33 -14.75
C GLN A 597 24.70 -15.18 -14.80
N ALA A 598 23.52 -14.59 -14.67
CA ALA A 598 22.25 -15.32 -14.75
C ALA A 598 22.10 -16.04 -16.11
N LYS A 599 22.57 -15.41 -17.18
CA LYS A 599 22.62 -16.01 -18.51
C LYS A 599 23.61 -17.18 -18.58
N ASP A 600 24.80 -17.05 -18.01
CA ASP A 600 25.82 -18.10 -17.97
C ASP A 600 25.40 -19.29 -17.08
N ASP A 601 24.67 -19.02 -16.00
CA ASP A 601 24.14 -20.02 -15.07
C ASP A 601 22.88 -20.72 -15.61
N SER A 602 22.18 -20.09 -16.58
CA SER A 602 20.99 -20.66 -17.21
C SER A 602 21.31 -21.94 -17.99
N THR A 603 20.50 -22.97 -17.78
CA THR A 603 20.62 -24.26 -18.49
C THR A 603 19.42 -24.55 -19.39
N ALA A 604 18.62 -23.53 -19.69
CA ALA A 604 17.45 -23.63 -20.54
C ALA A 604 17.82 -24.12 -21.95
N GLN A 605 17.02 -25.05 -22.48
CA GLN A 605 17.18 -25.70 -23.78
C GLN A 605 16.07 -25.27 -24.74
N GLY A 606 15.90 -23.95 -24.91
CA GLY A 606 14.84 -23.39 -25.75
C GLY A 606 14.55 -21.93 -25.42
N PRO A 607 13.55 -21.33 -26.10
CA PRO A 607 13.04 -20.02 -25.73
C PRO A 607 12.41 -20.06 -24.33
N LEU A 608 12.71 -19.04 -23.52
CA LEU A 608 12.07 -18.86 -22.21
C LEU A 608 10.68 -18.21 -22.37
N PRO A 609 9.79 -18.38 -21.37
CA PRO A 609 8.59 -17.56 -21.22
C PRO A 609 8.91 -16.08 -21.14
N TRP A 610 7.91 -15.22 -21.30
CA TRP A 610 8.12 -13.79 -21.18
C TRP A 610 8.44 -13.44 -19.73
N VAL A 611 9.60 -12.83 -19.49
CA VAL A 611 10.06 -12.38 -18.17
C VAL A 611 10.54 -10.95 -18.29
N VAL A 612 9.89 -10.05 -17.53
CA VAL A 612 10.21 -8.63 -17.47
C VAL A 612 10.51 -8.23 -16.03
N ASP A 613 11.79 -8.13 -15.70
CA ASP A 613 12.26 -7.69 -14.39
C ASP A 613 12.72 -6.24 -14.41
N VAL A 614 12.33 -5.50 -13.39
CA VAL A 614 12.81 -4.13 -13.15
C VAL A 614 13.21 -3.97 -11.70
N GLY A 615 14.52 -4.06 -11.46
CA GLY A 615 15.11 -3.83 -10.15
C GLY A 615 15.34 -2.34 -9.91
N MET A 616 14.87 -1.83 -8.77
CA MET A 616 14.95 -0.41 -8.39
C MET A 616 15.65 -0.20 -7.04
N GLU A 617 16.59 0.73 -6.93
CA GLU A 617 17.32 1.00 -5.67
C GLU A 617 16.72 2.17 -4.85
N GLY A 618 15.65 2.80 -5.36
CA GLY A 618 14.95 3.89 -4.68
C GLY A 618 15.81 5.14 -4.45
N LEU A 619 16.42 5.68 -5.51
CA LEU A 619 17.20 6.92 -5.46
C LEU A 619 16.35 8.18 -5.25
N GLY A 620 17.02 9.29 -4.93
CA GLY A 620 16.40 10.61 -4.87
C GLY A 620 15.55 10.85 -3.63
N LYS A 621 14.75 11.93 -3.67
CA LYS A 621 13.91 12.35 -2.55
C LYS A 621 12.77 11.35 -2.35
N ARG A 622 12.57 10.85 -1.12
CA ARG A 622 11.48 9.92 -0.76
C ARG A 622 10.10 10.32 -1.31
N ALA A 623 9.79 11.62 -1.32
CA ALA A 623 8.52 12.13 -1.82
C ALA A 623 8.28 11.90 -3.32
N GLU A 624 9.35 11.75 -4.12
CA GLU A 624 9.33 11.62 -5.58
C GLU A 624 9.42 10.15 -6.04
N ARG A 625 9.79 9.22 -5.15
CA ARG A 625 10.05 7.80 -5.51
C ARG A 625 8.81 7.06 -6.02
N GLY A 626 7.64 7.26 -5.41
CA GLY A 626 6.39 6.68 -5.92
C GLY A 626 6.05 7.16 -7.35
N ALA A 627 6.39 8.39 -7.71
CA ALA A 627 6.23 8.87 -9.08
C ALA A 627 7.24 8.23 -10.04
N ALA A 628 8.49 8.01 -9.60
CA ALA A 628 9.47 7.24 -10.37
C ALA A 628 8.98 5.81 -10.64
N TRP A 629 8.45 5.16 -9.60
CA TRP A 629 7.84 3.83 -9.71
C TRP A 629 6.69 3.80 -10.74
N ARG A 630 5.78 4.80 -10.74
CA ARG A 630 4.74 4.91 -11.80
C ARG A 630 5.32 5.05 -13.21
N ARG A 631 6.39 5.85 -13.38
CA ARG A 631 7.04 6.03 -14.69
C ARG A 631 7.65 4.74 -15.21
N VAL A 632 8.22 3.91 -14.32
CA VAL A 632 8.70 2.57 -14.68
C VAL A 632 7.56 1.69 -15.21
N TRP A 633 6.45 1.62 -14.48
CA TRP A 633 5.27 0.87 -14.92
C TRP A 633 4.72 1.39 -16.25
N ARG A 634 4.54 2.70 -16.42
CA ARG A 634 4.03 3.31 -17.66
C ARG A 634 4.95 3.06 -18.86
N GLY A 635 6.24 3.31 -18.68
CA GLY A 635 7.19 3.33 -19.80
C GLY A 635 7.68 1.94 -20.20
N LYS A 636 7.71 0.98 -19.27
CA LYS A 636 8.28 -0.36 -19.49
C LYS A 636 7.26 -1.50 -19.31
N THR A 637 6.70 -1.64 -18.12
CA THR A 637 6.02 -2.88 -17.75
C THR A 637 4.60 -2.99 -18.31
N LEU A 638 3.76 -1.95 -18.20
CA LEU A 638 2.39 -1.94 -18.74
C LEU A 638 2.35 -2.18 -20.27
N PRO A 639 3.22 -1.54 -21.09
CA PRO A 639 3.32 -1.83 -22.51
C PRO A 639 3.64 -3.30 -22.83
N ALA A 640 4.57 -3.93 -22.10
CA ALA A 640 4.92 -5.34 -22.28
C ALA A 640 3.73 -6.27 -21.97
N ILE A 641 2.99 -6.00 -20.89
CA ILE A 641 1.78 -6.76 -20.54
C ILE A 641 0.71 -6.63 -21.63
N ALA A 642 0.50 -5.41 -22.15
CA ALA A 642 -0.47 -5.19 -23.23
C ALA A 642 -0.04 -5.88 -24.54
N ALA A 643 1.26 -5.88 -24.86
CA ALA A 643 1.81 -6.56 -26.03
C ALA A 643 1.58 -8.09 -25.98
N PHE A 644 1.65 -8.68 -24.78
CA PHE A 644 1.39 -10.09 -24.53
C PHE A 644 -0.07 -10.51 -24.74
N LYS A 645 -1.04 -9.57 -24.60
CA LYS A 645 -2.49 -9.80 -24.81
C LYS A 645 -3.05 -10.94 -23.95
N PRO A 646 -2.97 -10.85 -22.60
CA PRO A 646 -3.38 -11.92 -21.71
C PRO A 646 -4.86 -12.29 -21.86
N ASP A 647 -5.20 -13.55 -21.63
CA ASP A 647 -6.58 -14.03 -21.46
C ASP A 647 -7.03 -13.96 -19.98
N LEU A 648 -6.07 -13.95 -19.05
CA LEU A 648 -6.22 -13.80 -17.61
C LEU A 648 -5.00 -13.07 -17.03
N ILE A 649 -5.24 -12.11 -16.14
CA ILE A 649 -4.20 -11.45 -15.33
C ILE A 649 -4.31 -11.95 -13.89
N LEU A 650 -3.20 -12.49 -13.36
CA LEU A 650 -3.01 -12.75 -11.94
C LEU A 650 -2.06 -11.71 -11.37
N ILE A 651 -2.42 -11.09 -10.25
CA ILE A 651 -1.60 -10.10 -9.55
C ILE A 651 -1.04 -10.75 -8.29
N SER A 652 0.29 -10.79 -8.19
CA SER A 652 1.05 -11.06 -6.98
C SER A 652 1.12 -9.75 -6.20
N ALA A 653 0.23 -9.59 -5.22
CA ALA A 653 -0.10 -8.30 -4.61
C ALA A 653 0.52 -8.14 -3.23
N GLY A 654 1.78 -7.68 -3.20
CA GLY A 654 2.49 -7.27 -2.00
C GLY A 654 2.39 -5.77 -1.74
N PHE A 655 2.06 -5.39 -0.51
CA PHE A 655 1.85 -3.97 -0.15
C PHE A 655 3.02 -3.36 0.62
N ASP A 656 4.13 -4.08 0.71
CA ASP A 656 5.37 -3.71 1.39
C ASP A 656 6.25 -2.73 0.61
N ALA A 657 5.91 -2.38 -0.64
CA ALA A 657 6.54 -1.24 -1.33
C ALA A 657 6.12 0.12 -0.74
N HIS A 658 5.13 0.12 0.18
CA HIS A 658 4.57 1.32 0.76
C HIS A 658 5.64 2.14 1.50
N ALA A 659 5.65 3.46 1.35
CA ALA A 659 6.71 4.35 1.86
C ALA A 659 6.98 4.23 3.38
N LYS A 660 5.99 3.74 4.14
CA LYS A 660 6.05 3.52 5.60
C LYS A 660 6.39 2.09 6.01
N ASP A 661 6.49 1.16 5.06
CA ASP A 661 6.88 -0.22 5.38
C ASP A 661 8.40 -0.31 5.50
N GLU A 662 8.85 -0.76 6.67
CA GLU A 662 10.26 -0.78 7.05
C GLU A 662 11.01 -1.99 6.50
N ILE A 663 10.29 -3.03 6.04
CA ILE A 663 10.93 -4.26 5.50
C ILE A 663 11.81 -3.94 4.28
N GLN A 664 11.50 -2.85 3.57
CA GLN A 664 12.25 -2.39 2.41
C GLN A 664 13.67 -1.91 2.74
N GLY A 665 13.95 -1.65 4.02
CA GLY A 665 15.20 -1.07 4.47
C GLY A 665 15.59 0.20 3.69
N PRO A 666 16.84 0.33 3.22
CA PRO A 666 17.33 1.56 2.59
C PRO A 666 16.80 1.79 1.16
N VAL A 667 16.36 0.74 0.45
CA VAL A 667 15.87 0.85 -0.93
C VAL A 667 14.60 1.72 -0.95
N ASN A 668 13.55 1.32 -0.22
CA ASN A 668 12.27 2.03 -0.05
C ASN A 668 11.77 2.76 -1.32
N LEU A 669 10.88 2.11 -2.07
CA LEU A 669 10.37 2.61 -3.36
C LEU A 669 9.38 3.77 -3.21
N GLY A 670 8.98 4.11 -1.98
CA GLY A 670 8.16 5.28 -1.67
C GLY A 670 6.75 5.24 -2.29
N VAL A 671 6.22 4.04 -2.54
CA VAL A 671 4.86 3.81 -3.07
C VAL A 671 3.84 4.22 -2.02
N LYS A 672 2.71 4.76 -2.43
CA LYS A 672 1.60 5.17 -1.56
C LYS A 672 0.30 4.52 -2.00
N GLU A 673 -0.74 4.64 -1.19
CA GLU A 673 -2.06 4.05 -1.47
C GLU A 673 -2.61 4.44 -2.85
N ALA A 674 -2.43 5.71 -3.25
CA ALA A 674 -2.86 6.20 -4.56
C ALA A 674 -2.08 5.61 -5.74
N ASP A 675 -0.85 5.11 -5.51
CA ASP A 675 -0.02 4.46 -6.52
C ASP A 675 -0.52 3.03 -6.78
N TYR A 676 -0.90 2.30 -5.71
CA TYR A 676 -1.56 0.99 -5.84
C TYR A 676 -2.93 1.11 -6.52
N GLU A 677 -3.75 2.10 -6.14
CA GLU A 677 -5.04 2.36 -6.81
C GLU A 677 -4.84 2.58 -8.31
N TRP A 678 -3.89 3.46 -8.67
CA TRP A 678 -3.55 3.75 -10.07
C TRP A 678 -3.08 2.52 -10.86
N LEU A 679 -2.10 1.76 -10.35
CA LEU A 679 -1.58 0.59 -11.07
C LEU A 679 -2.70 -0.43 -11.31
N THR A 680 -3.56 -0.61 -10.32
CA THR A 680 -4.69 -1.56 -10.40
C THR A 680 -5.71 -1.13 -11.45
N GLU A 681 -6.00 0.17 -11.56
CA GLU A 681 -6.84 0.71 -12.63
C GLU A 681 -6.23 0.41 -14.01
N GLU A 682 -4.92 0.62 -14.19
CA GLU A 682 -4.23 0.35 -15.46
C GLU A 682 -4.24 -1.15 -15.82
N LEU A 683 -3.98 -2.04 -14.86
CA LEU A 683 -4.07 -3.48 -15.07
C LEU A 683 -5.50 -3.93 -15.42
N CYS A 684 -6.51 -3.34 -14.77
CA CYS A 684 -7.91 -3.58 -15.12
C CYS A 684 -8.23 -3.11 -16.55
N LYS A 685 -7.69 -1.97 -17.00
CA LYS A 685 -7.87 -1.50 -18.39
C LYS A 685 -7.25 -2.47 -19.40
N ILE A 686 -6.08 -3.05 -19.09
CA ILE A 686 -5.46 -4.09 -19.93
C ILE A 686 -6.35 -5.34 -19.95
N ALA A 687 -6.86 -5.76 -18.78
CA ALA A 687 -7.78 -6.89 -18.68
C ALA A 687 -9.08 -6.65 -19.45
N ASN A 688 -9.64 -5.44 -19.44
CA ASN A 688 -10.80 -5.08 -20.24
C ASN A 688 -10.53 -5.21 -21.75
N THR A 689 -9.29 -4.93 -22.16
CA THR A 689 -8.87 -4.95 -23.57
C THR A 689 -8.65 -6.38 -24.09
N HIS A 690 -8.07 -7.26 -23.25
CA HIS A 690 -7.60 -8.58 -23.70
C HIS A 690 -8.24 -9.76 -22.95
N SER A 691 -8.55 -9.59 -21.66
CA SER A 691 -8.96 -10.65 -20.74
C SER A 691 -10.47 -10.66 -20.42
N GLN A 692 -11.30 -9.89 -21.15
CA GLN A 692 -12.73 -9.70 -20.83
C GLN A 692 -12.96 -9.23 -19.37
N GLY A 693 -12.03 -8.44 -18.84
CA GLY A 693 -12.06 -7.93 -17.46
C GLY A 693 -11.57 -8.90 -16.39
N ARG A 694 -11.19 -10.14 -16.75
CA ARG A 694 -10.75 -11.18 -15.78
C ARG A 694 -9.44 -10.80 -15.08
N VAL A 695 -9.54 -10.54 -13.78
CA VAL A 695 -8.40 -10.25 -12.89
C VAL A 695 -8.54 -11.04 -11.60
N ILE A 696 -7.47 -11.73 -11.20
CA ILE A 696 -7.35 -12.34 -9.87
C ILE A 696 -6.18 -11.66 -9.18
N SER A 697 -6.38 -11.18 -7.96
CA SER A 697 -5.31 -10.60 -7.15
C SER A 697 -5.10 -11.45 -5.91
N VAL A 698 -3.85 -11.75 -5.57
CA VAL A 698 -3.49 -12.68 -4.49
C VAL A 698 -2.56 -11.96 -3.53
N LEU A 699 -2.95 -11.90 -2.25
CA LEU A 699 -2.18 -11.22 -1.21
C LEU A 699 -0.82 -11.90 -1.00
N GLU A 700 0.26 -11.12 -1.06
CA GLU A 700 1.65 -11.54 -0.77
C GLU A 700 2.17 -10.82 0.48
N GLY A 701 3.14 -9.89 0.35
CA GLY A 701 3.72 -9.09 1.43
C GLY A 701 2.91 -7.87 1.88
N GLY A 702 3.50 -7.07 2.77
CA GLY A 702 2.90 -5.88 3.38
C GLY A 702 2.70 -6.05 4.89
N TYR A 703 3.46 -5.30 5.68
CA TYR A 703 3.71 -5.61 7.09
C TYR A 703 3.50 -4.42 8.03
N ARG A 704 3.37 -3.20 7.50
CA ARG A 704 3.02 -2.02 8.31
C ARG A 704 1.52 -1.99 8.67
N ILE A 705 1.15 -2.81 9.65
CA ILE A 705 -0.23 -3.04 10.12
C ILE A 705 -0.65 -2.17 11.31
N GLN A 706 0.30 -1.51 11.97
CA GLN A 706 0.03 -0.60 13.09
C GLN A 706 -0.96 0.49 12.68
N GLY A 707 -1.95 0.76 13.52
CA GLY A 707 -3.06 1.68 13.25
C GLY A 707 -4.33 1.00 12.71
N GLY A 708 -4.33 -0.31 12.44
CA GLY A 708 -5.52 -1.02 11.97
C GLY A 708 -6.11 -0.36 10.71
N VAL A 709 -7.28 0.27 10.82
CA VAL A 709 -7.93 1.00 9.72
C VAL A 709 -7.14 2.19 9.16
N VAL A 710 -6.24 2.79 9.96
CA VAL A 710 -5.33 3.85 9.49
C VAL A 710 -3.94 3.33 9.13
N SER A 711 -3.72 2.02 9.18
CA SER A 711 -2.43 1.42 8.80
C SER A 711 -2.13 1.62 7.32
N ALA A 712 -0.83 1.77 7.01
CA ALA A 712 -0.36 1.81 5.63
C ALA A 712 -0.77 0.55 4.85
N PHE A 713 -0.66 -0.62 5.45
CA PHE A 713 -1.06 -1.89 4.85
C PHE A 713 -2.56 -1.93 4.53
N GLY A 714 -3.41 -1.70 5.53
CA GLY A 714 -4.86 -1.76 5.37
C GLY A 714 -5.37 -0.75 4.33
N ARG A 715 -4.90 0.50 4.39
CA ARG A 715 -5.28 1.53 3.41
C ARG A 715 -4.80 1.21 1.99
N SER A 716 -3.62 0.61 1.84
CA SER A 716 -3.09 0.20 0.53
C SER A 716 -3.93 -0.91 -0.10
N VAL A 717 -4.30 -1.93 0.69
CA VAL A 717 -5.21 -3.00 0.24
C VAL A 717 -6.57 -2.44 -0.13
N ALA A 718 -7.16 -1.58 0.71
CA ALA A 718 -8.44 -0.95 0.42
C ALA A 718 -8.39 -0.11 -0.87
N ALA A 719 -7.30 0.63 -1.11
CA ALA A 719 -7.12 1.40 -2.34
C ALA A 719 -6.99 0.52 -3.59
N HIS A 720 -6.25 -0.59 -3.50
CA HIS A 720 -6.18 -1.61 -4.55
C HIS A 720 -7.56 -2.20 -4.86
N LEU A 721 -8.31 -2.61 -3.83
CA LEU A 721 -9.64 -3.21 -4.02
C LEU A 721 -10.70 -2.22 -4.49
N ARG A 722 -10.62 -0.96 -4.08
CA ARG A 722 -11.46 0.12 -4.64
C ARG A 722 -11.32 0.21 -6.16
N ALA A 723 -10.09 0.27 -6.66
CA ALA A 723 -9.82 0.30 -8.09
C ALA A 723 -10.26 -0.98 -8.80
N MET A 724 -10.03 -2.13 -8.17
CA MET A 724 -10.37 -3.43 -8.73
C MET A 724 -11.88 -3.62 -8.82
N PHE A 725 -12.61 -3.41 -7.73
CA PHE A 725 -14.03 -3.76 -7.61
C PHE A 725 -14.99 -2.70 -8.16
N ARG A 726 -14.54 -1.44 -8.27
CA ARG A 726 -15.31 -0.42 -8.97
C ARG A 726 -15.48 -0.80 -10.43
N GLU A 727 -16.72 -0.80 -10.89
CA GLU A 727 -17.02 -1.09 -12.30
C GLU A 727 -16.35 -0.06 -13.21
N ASN A 728 -15.61 -0.57 -14.18
CA ASN A 728 -14.86 0.23 -15.14
C ASN A 728 -14.69 -0.60 -16.42
N LYS A 729 -15.24 -0.14 -17.54
CA LYS A 729 -15.08 -0.77 -18.86
C LYS A 729 -14.09 -0.04 -19.77
N GLU A 730 -13.34 0.92 -19.24
CA GLU A 730 -12.28 1.61 -19.98
C GLU A 730 -11.21 0.59 -20.43
N THR A 731 -10.77 0.73 -21.67
CA THR A 731 -9.71 -0.10 -22.27
C THR A 731 -8.38 0.63 -22.22
N TRP A 732 -7.29 -0.14 -22.25
CA TRP A 732 -5.95 0.39 -22.21
C TRP A 732 -5.52 0.83 -23.62
N SER A 733 -4.84 1.98 -23.72
CA SER A 733 -4.32 2.51 -24.97
C SER A 733 -2.86 2.93 -24.78
N ALA A 734 -2.00 2.46 -25.68
CA ALA A 734 -0.61 2.87 -25.72
C ALA A 734 -0.48 4.38 -25.94
N GLU A 735 -1.31 4.98 -26.81
CA GLU A 735 -1.25 6.42 -27.07
C GLU A 735 -1.68 7.25 -25.84
N ALA A 736 -2.66 6.78 -25.07
CA ALA A 736 -3.08 7.44 -23.84
C ALA A 736 -1.98 7.36 -22.77
N CYS A 737 -1.40 6.18 -22.57
CA CYS A 737 -0.28 5.97 -21.63
C CYS A 737 0.93 6.83 -22.00
N GLN A 738 1.25 6.90 -23.30
CA GLN A 738 2.33 7.73 -23.84
C GLN A 738 2.10 9.22 -23.58
N LYS A 739 0.91 9.74 -23.88
CA LYS A 739 0.57 11.16 -23.61
C LYS A 739 0.70 11.52 -22.13
N GLU A 740 0.29 10.61 -21.24
CA GLU A 740 0.45 10.81 -19.80
C GLU A 740 1.93 10.88 -19.39
N LEU A 741 2.73 9.94 -19.90
CA LEU A 741 4.17 9.90 -19.63
C LEU A 741 4.90 11.13 -20.17
N ASP A 742 4.63 11.52 -21.42
CA ASP A 742 5.21 12.72 -22.05
C ASP A 742 4.84 13.99 -21.27
N HIS A 743 3.58 14.12 -20.84
CA HIS A 743 3.15 15.25 -20.00
C HIS A 743 3.90 15.27 -18.66
N GLU A 744 4.01 14.12 -17.99
CA GLU A 744 4.72 14.01 -16.72
C GLU A 744 6.21 14.40 -16.84
N LEU A 745 6.90 13.86 -17.86
CA LEU A 745 8.31 14.17 -18.13
C LEU A 745 8.51 15.66 -18.46
N LYS A 746 7.60 16.24 -19.27
CA LYS A 746 7.61 17.67 -19.57
C LYS A 746 7.43 18.53 -18.32
N GLN A 747 6.51 18.17 -17.42
CA GLN A 747 6.34 18.88 -16.14
C GLN A 747 7.59 18.79 -15.27
N ARG A 748 8.20 17.60 -15.18
CA ARG A 748 9.44 17.40 -14.43
C ARG A 748 10.58 18.26 -14.97
N ARG A 749 10.73 18.35 -16.30
CA ARG A 749 11.73 19.22 -16.95
C ARG A 749 11.52 20.69 -16.59
N MET A 750 10.28 21.19 -16.75
CA MET A 750 9.95 22.57 -16.39
C MET A 750 10.21 22.86 -14.91
N GLN A 751 9.92 21.92 -14.02
CA GLN A 751 10.23 22.06 -12.59
C GLN A 751 11.74 22.10 -12.32
N LYS A 752 12.52 21.24 -13.01
CA LYS A 752 13.98 21.22 -12.88
C LYS A 752 14.59 22.53 -13.39
N GLU A 753 14.18 22.99 -14.57
CA GLU A 753 14.60 24.28 -15.14
C GLU A 753 14.24 25.45 -14.21
N ALA A 754 13.03 25.45 -13.63
CA ALA A 754 12.61 26.47 -12.67
C ALA A 754 13.43 26.41 -11.36
N GLN A 755 13.75 25.22 -10.85
CA GLN A 755 14.60 25.05 -9.66
C GLN A 755 16.04 25.51 -9.93
N GLU A 756 16.58 25.19 -11.09
CA GLU A 756 17.92 25.63 -11.51
C GLU A 756 17.97 27.15 -11.69
N ALA A 757 16.95 27.74 -12.31
CA ALA A 757 16.81 29.19 -12.43
C ALA A 757 16.67 29.86 -11.06
N ALA A 758 15.87 29.30 -10.15
CA ALA A 758 15.73 29.79 -8.77
C ALA A 758 17.04 29.69 -7.99
N ARG A 759 17.80 28.61 -8.15
CA ARG A 759 19.12 28.42 -7.53
C ARG A 759 20.13 29.42 -8.09
N ALA A 760 20.14 29.65 -9.40
CA ALA A 760 20.99 30.65 -10.04
C ALA A 760 20.66 32.06 -9.54
N ALA A 761 19.37 32.42 -9.50
CA ALA A 761 18.91 33.70 -8.97
C ALA A 761 19.24 33.88 -7.48
N ALA A 762 19.13 32.83 -6.66
CA ALA A 762 19.52 32.87 -5.26
C ALA A 762 21.03 33.07 -5.09
N MET A 763 21.84 32.44 -5.93
CA MET A 763 23.30 32.62 -5.94
C MET A 763 23.70 34.03 -6.38
N GLU A 764 23.03 34.59 -7.39
CA GLU A 764 23.23 35.98 -7.83
C GLU A 764 22.80 36.98 -6.76
N ALA A 765 21.65 36.78 -6.12
CA ALA A 765 21.18 37.61 -5.01
C ALA A 765 22.12 37.54 -3.79
N ALA A 766 22.69 36.37 -3.50
CA ALA A 766 23.70 36.21 -2.45
C ALA A 766 24.97 37.00 -2.79
N ARG A 767 25.46 36.91 -4.03
CA ARG A 767 26.61 37.68 -4.51
C ARG A 767 26.36 39.19 -4.46
N ALA A 768 25.18 39.65 -4.88
CA ALA A 768 24.81 41.06 -4.82
C ALA A 768 24.74 41.59 -3.38
N ARG A 769 24.24 40.79 -2.42
CA ARG A 769 24.25 41.13 -0.99
C ARG A 769 25.68 41.24 -0.44
N GLU A 770 26.57 40.35 -0.85
CA GLU A 770 27.98 40.40 -0.47
C GLU A 770 28.69 41.65 -1.05
N GLU A 771 28.50 41.94 -2.34
CA GLU A 771 29.05 43.14 -2.98
C GLU A 771 28.51 44.43 -2.34
N ALA A 772 27.22 44.49 -2.00
CA ALA A 772 26.62 45.62 -1.31
C ALA A 772 27.19 45.80 0.11
N ALA A 773 27.43 44.71 0.84
CA ALA A 773 28.05 44.73 2.17
C ALA A 773 29.50 45.24 2.11
N ILE A 774 30.28 44.80 1.10
CA ILE A 774 31.65 45.29 0.86
C ILE A 774 31.64 46.80 0.58
N LEU A 775 30.75 47.27 -0.32
CA LEU A 775 30.67 48.68 -0.66
C LEU A 775 30.22 49.54 0.52
N ALA A 776 29.30 49.04 1.35
CA ALA A 776 28.87 49.72 2.58
C ALA A 776 30.03 49.83 3.59
N ALA A 777 30.82 48.78 3.75
CA ALA A 777 32.01 48.79 4.59
C ALA A 777 33.08 49.77 4.08
N GLN A 778 33.32 49.81 2.76
CA GLN A 778 34.24 50.77 2.14
C GLN A 778 33.79 52.22 2.31
N LYS A 779 32.49 52.51 2.14
CA LYS A 779 31.94 53.86 2.39
C LYS A 779 32.04 54.27 3.86
N ALA A 780 31.79 53.35 4.78
CA ALA A 780 31.94 53.60 6.22
C ALA A 780 33.40 53.89 6.59
N ALA A 781 34.36 53.18 5.98
CA ALA A 781 35.79 53.44 6.15
C ALA A 781 36.20 54.81 5.59
N ALA A 782 35.71 55.17 4.39
CA ALA A 782 36.00 56.47 3.77
C ALA A 782 35.41 57.65 4.55
N ALA A 783 34.27 57.47 5.23
CA ALA A 783 33.65 58.50 6.07
C ALA A 783 34.40 58.77 7.39
N ASN A 784 35.22 57.82 7.86
CA ASN A 784 35.91 57.89 9.15
C ASN A 784 37.37 58.37 9.09
N GLY A 785 37.90 58.71 7.91
CA GLY A 785 39.12 59.53 7.78
C GLY A 785 40.43 58.99 8.38
N GLY A 786 40.76 57.70 8.23
CA GLY A 786 42.09 57.21 8.62
C GLY A 786 42.40 55.76 8.25
N ASP A 787 43.63 55.57 7.73
CA ASP A 787 44.38 54.35 7.39
C ASP A 787 43.80 53.38 6.35
N GLU A 788 44.27 53.54 5.10
CA GLU A 788 44.01 52.66 3.95
C GLU A 788 44.41 51.19 4.21
N GLU A 789 45.33 50.93 5.14
CA GLU A 789 45.84 49.58 5.46
C GLU A 789 44.86 48.76 6.32
N ALA A 790 44.05 49.39 7.18
CA ALA A 790 43.02 48.72 7.98
C ALA A 790 41.74 48.42 7.16
N ALA A 791 41.41 49.29 6.21
CA ALA A 791 40.27 49.10 5.30
C ALA A 791 40.50 47.94 4.32
N ALA A 792 41.74 47.77 3.83
CA ALA A 792 42.11 46.64 2.96
C ALA A 792 42.02 45.28 3.69
N ALA A 793 42.37 45.22 4.98
CA ALA A 793 42.26 44.01 5.79
C ALA A 793 40.79 43.63 6.10
N ALA A 794 39.92 44.62 6.34
CA ALA A 794 38.49 44.38 6.57
C ALA A 794 37.73 43.95 5.31
N ALA A 795 38.14 44.42 4.12
CA ALA A 795 37.55 44.03 2.83
C ALA A 795 37.97 42.63 2.35
N ALA A 796 39.08 42.07 2.85
CA ALA A 796 39.58 40.74 2.50
C ALA A 796 38.95 39.60 3.34
N ALA A 797 38.34 39.92 4.49
CA ALA A 797 37.73 38.94 5.39
C ALA A 797 36.50 38.20 4.81
N PRO A 798 35.58 38.84 4.04
CA PRO A 798 34.44 38.14 3.43
C PRO A 798 34.87 37.12 2.37
N ALA A 799 35.85 37.46 1.53
CA ALA A 799 36.37 36.58 0.48
C ALA A 799 37.01 35.29 1.04
N ALA A 800 37.70 35.38 2.19
CA ALA A 800 38.26 34.22 2.89
C ALA A 800 37.18 33.34 3.55
N ALA A 801 36.08 33.94 4.01
CA ALA A 801 34.93 33.21 4.56
C ALA A 801 34.08 32.54 3.48
N ALA A 802 33.91 33.19 2.32
CA ALA A 802 33.24 32.63 1.15
C ALA A 802 34.02 31.45 0.54
N ALA A 803 35.36 31.55 0.45
CA ALA A 803 36.21 30.45 0.00
C ALA A 803 36.18 29.23 0.94
N ARG A 804 35.99 29.43 2.26
CA ARG A 804 35.78 28.33 3.22
C ARG A 804 34.40 27.70 3.14
N ARG A 805 33.35 28.47 2.82
CA ARG A 805 31.98 27.96 2.63
C ARG A 805 31.75 27.27 1.29
N ALA A 806 32.56 27.54 0.27
CA ALA A 806 32.49 26.83 -1.01
C ALA A 806 33.30 25.52 -1.04
N ALA A 807 34.16 25.28 -0.04
CA ALA A 807 34.97 24.09 0.12
C ALA A 807 34.38 23.05 1.10
N THR A 808 33.26 23.40 1.75
CA THR A 808 32.41 22.54 2.60
C THR A 808 31.05 22.39 1.93
#